data_AF-A0AAD7SC71-F1
#
_entry.id   AF-A0AAD7SC71-F1
#
_cell.length_a   1.000
_cell.length_b   1.000
_cell.length_c   1.000
_cell.angle_alpha   90.00
_cell.angle_beta   90.00
_cell.angle_gamma   90.00
#
_symmetry.space_group_name_H-M   'P 1'
#
loop_
_entity.id
_entity.type
_entity.pdbx_description
1 polymer ?
#
loop_
_entity_poly.entity_id
_entity_poly.type
_entity_poly.pdbx_seq_one_letter_code
_entity_poly.pdbx_strand_id
1 'polypeptide(L)'
;MSTLPKEMPLEDVNNQSFWMPGNYQGTVRRTEESFQACNDVVACFQERARVERQYAQQLSEWSSKWKPLVDASPLYGSLLRAWQCFLTSADRLSVLHSSVCRSLVSEDGDRVRTWQKETFHKKIFGGFRESQDFDTGFARAQKPWAKRLKKLEKARSAYHKASRKTQAAQDRETHAKGNPDYAIEKQKKIQEEREQAIQEKEKVRGRYEKVLEEVTRYAPRYMEEMESIFDQSQEEERKRISFLKQAFLSIHRHLDITNNESVKAVYSELHHTLMSISEQDDLRWWKNNHGPGMPTDWPHFQEWIPPEKNKKGKKEIEEKSMLERTVMIGGVRVRALYDYMGQETDELSFKAGEEFLKTEEEDDQGWCRGMKDGETAPSSRKQVLIDQYSIIQQMEFACEFVYVPPLTNQQSAQKPNPNVMKRSALLPPLKILRPHHPPPPPPASSKEPHSPLVTFPEKIIMGQMEENEDLKGTGNNLHKYDNVAFNLKAKTSDPVPEGPGRPHAPQSSPAVVRKALLPPPLRANLPPPAPASQPLKGPHPNSELLRSQEQRPTNNIPKEEPEIGEHLLHAEYSYAIPEGSGMEMSNFSVANSKLPLKSVSPPPLPPRPSFMKRIPEYLVLLPRPSTPTAPPADPPAPDFIHPAPQDNQPLPGNPNVILVRLGTLVTEENVCTMQGVPISCSQCGSALDSYYDNMVDMCYFCQSWDHATSPASQLCTPMGCQNDLFLLNSDETAKSPAESLLIFCIDISGSMCATSQVTEGGQMIYKSRLQCVQQAVVQCVHCLSEREPHTRVGLITFNNQVILHGHGSVSSQFLQGVELIESDYLKEVALSFPSPPPLSESREHLEGQIHRLVESGATALGPAALVAIAMASRQPGSKVVICTDGKANTELGNLDVDDSDSHLLVSSTIFYQDLGGYAASKGVSVSVLSIEGTDCRLGELGRLADRTGGKVVIANPDKLQTEFQQVVERRTVATHCNATLLLPTILTVKGERERGHKGIREVGNVTAGKEITFQFQAREQDTQTLLSGGCVSAQLQIRYRRMDGQTMLRVLSVDRRVTEDSSLVLSSLNLSILQLNSSQSSAALAIRGRYRDALNEGETQRKLMEKALNHTRGSEEKQQHKQWVQTMDPIYNNIHNFTRINSVSITDTKSLTDTGAVLLYAMKNGNRKSISSKGGTKPCQ
;
A
#
# COMPACT_ATOMS: atom_id res chain seq x y z
N MET A 1 -33.89 -2.51 -6.28
CA MET A 1 -34.47 -3.86 -6.51
C MET A 1 -34.10 -4.28 -7.92
N SER A 2 -33.62 -5.51 -8.10
CA SER A 2 -33.44 -6.11 -9.44
C SER A 2 -34.33 -7.35 -9.52
N THR A 3 -35.04 -7.52 -10.63
CA THR A 3 -35.91 -8.68 -10.84
C THR A 3 -35.08 -9.88 -11.28
N LEU A 4 -35.04 -10.92 -10.46
CA LEU A 4 -34.50 -12.24 -10.85
C LEU A 4 -35.15 -12.71 -12.16
N PRO A 5 -34.38 -13.24 -13.12
CA PRO A 5 -34.95 -13.95 -14.27
C PRO A 5 -35.81 -15.11 -13.77
N LYS A 6 -36.98 -15.32 -14.39
CA LYS A 6 -37.76 -16.53 -14.15
C LYS A 6 -36.98 -17.75 -14.64
N GLU A 7 -36.96 -18.80 -13.84
CA GLU A 7 -36.61 -20.14 -14.33
C GLU A 7 -37.54 -20.49 -15.50
N MET A 8 -36.94 -20.78 -16.66
CA MET A 8 -37.68 -21.35 -17.78
C MET A 8 -37.78 -22.87 -17.60
N PRO A 9 -38.84 -23.52 -18.12
CA PRO A 9 -38.92 -24.98 -18.12
C PRO A 9 -37.72 -25.61 -18.84
N LEU A 10 -37.38 -26.83 -18.44
CA LEU A 10 -36.41 -27.69 -19.14
C LEU A 10 -36.96 -28.14 -20.50
N GLU A 11 -36.93 -27.24 -21.48
CA GLU A 11 -36.98 -27.61 -22.88
C GLU A 11 -35.71 -28.40 -23.26
N ASP A 12 -35.87 -29.37 -24.17
CA ASP A 12 -34.78 -30.24 -24.61
C ASP A 12 -33.65 -29.42 -25.26
N VAL A 13 -32.54 -29.28 -24.52
CA VAL A 13 -31.41 -28.36 -24.80
C VAL A 13 -30.85 -28.54 -26.22
N ASN A 14 -30.96 -29.75 -26.79
CA ASN A 14 -30.53 -30.03 -28.15
C ASN A 14 -31.27 -29.17 -29.19
N ASN A 15 -32.55 -28.83 -28.94
CA ASN A 15 -33.36 -28.02 -29.86
C ASN A 15 -33.00 -26.52 -29.84
N GLN A 16 -32.31 -26.05 -28.79
CA GLN A 16 -31.83 -24.66 -28.69
C GLN A 16 -30.36 -24.49 -29.16
N SER A 17 -29.69 -25.59 -29.55
CA SER A 17 -28.31 -25.58 -30.06
C SER A 17 -28.13 -24.74 -31.33
N PHE A 18 -27.04 -23.96 -31.42
CA PHE A 18 -26.65 -23.15 -32.58
C PHE A 18 -26.68 -23.91 -33.92
N TRP A 19 -26.33 -25.20 -33.90
CA TRP A 19 -26.28 -26.09 -35.06
C TRP A 19 -27.64 -26.43 -35.67
N MET A 20 -28.74 -26.13 -34.96
CA MET A 20 -30.09 -26.42 -35.43
C MET A 20 -30.62 -25.33 -36.38
N PRO A 21 -31.52 -25.68 -37.32
CA PRO A 21 -32.09 -24.73 -38.27
C PRO A 21 -32.71 -23.49 -37.61
N GLY A 22 -32.16 -22.31 -37.90
CA GLY A 22 -32.61 -21.00 -37.39
C GLY A 22 -31.94 -20.49 -36.11
N ASN A 23 -31.20 -21.30 -35.35
CA ASN A 23 -30.74 -20.90 -34.02
C ASN A 23 -29.55 -19.92 -34.00
N TYR A 24 -28.92 -19.66 -35.15
CA TYR A 24 -27.88 -18.62 -35.31
C TYR A 24 -28.41 -17.18 -35.11
N GLN A 25 -29.73 -16.98 -35.04
CA GLN A 25 -30.36 -15.65 -34.91
C GLN A 25 -29.93 -14.89 -33.65
N GLY A 26 -29.53 -15.56 -32.57
CA GLY A 26 -28.93 -14.89 -31.40
C GLY A 26 -27.66 -14.10 -31.77
N THR A 27 -26.78 -14.70 -32.57
CA THR A 27 -25.55 -14.07 -33.07
C THR A 27 -25.84 -12.89 -34.00
N VAL A 28 -26.87 -13.00 -34.84
CA VAL A 28 -27.32 -11.94 -35.76
C VAL A 28 -27.93 -10.74 -35.01
N ARG A 29 -28.73 -11.02 -33.97
CA ARG A 29 -29.39 -9.99 -33.14
C ARG A 29 -28.41 -9.21 -32.27
N ARG A 30 -27.28 -9.82 -31.88
CA ARG A 30 -26.21 -9.18 -31.11
C ARG A 30 -25.73 -7.86 -31.71
N THR A 31 -25.76 -7.69 -33.04
CA THR A 31 -25.41 -6.41 -33.69
C THR A 31 -26.32 -5.25 -33.27
N GLU A 32 -27.63 -5.46 -33.22
CA GLU A 32 -28.63 -4.45 -32.81
C GLU A 32 -28.53 -4.16 -31.30
N GLU A 33 -28.39 -5.22 -30.50
CA GLU A 33 -28.16 -5.12 -29.04
C GLU A 33 -26.89 -4.35 -28.72
N SER A 34 -25.80 -4.61 -29.46
CA SER A 34 -24.52 -3.92 -29.33
C SER A 34 -24.58 -2.45 -29.77
N PHE A 35 -25.39 -2.10 -30.77
CA PHE A 35 -25.67 -0.70 -31.12
C PHE A 35 -26.44 0.00 -29.99
N GLN A 36 -27.47 -0.64 -29.43
CA GLN A 36 -28.26 -0.07 -28.34
C GLN A 36 -27.45 0.12 -27.06
N ALA A 37 -26.62 -0.86 -26.67
CA ALA A 37 -25.73 -0.74 -25.53
C ALA A 37 -24.77 0.47 -25.62
N CYS A 38 -24.40 0.89 -26.84
CA CYS A 38 -23.62 2.12 -27.04
C CYS A 38 -24.44 3.40 -26.79
N ASN A 39 -25.75 3.39 -27.07
CA ASN A 39 -26.66 4.48 -26.69
C ASN A 39 -26.80 4.55 -25.16
N ASP A 40 -27.00 3.41 -24.51
CA ASP A 40 -27.20 3.31 -23.06
C ASP A 40 -25.96 3.76 -22.28
N VAL A 41 -24.76 3.37 -22.75
CA VAL A 41 -23.48 3.87 -22.23
C VAL A 41 -23.37 5.39 -22.36
N VAL A 42 -23.71 5.96 -23.52
CA VAL A 42 -23.68 7.41 -23.73
C VAL A 42 -24.69 8.14 -22.84
N ALA A 43 -25.90 7.61 -22.67
CA ALA A 43 -26.93 8.19 -21.81
C ALA A 43 -26.49 8.18 -20.33
N CYS A 44 -25.97 7.06 -19.85
CA CYS A 44 -25.44 6.90 -18.49
C CYS A 44 -24.36 7.95 -18.16
N PHE A 45 -23.39 8.17 -19.07
CA PHE A 45 -22.34 9.18 -18.83
C PHE A 45 -22.78 10.62 -19.06
N GLN A 46 -23.82 10.86 -19.88
CA GLN A 46 -24.50 12.17 -19.91
C GLN A 46 -25.24 12.46 -18.59
N GLU A 47 -25.83 11.46 -17.95
CA GLU A 47 -26.43 11.59 -16.62
C GLU A 47 -25.39 11.84 -15.54
N ARG A 48 -24.29 11.08 -15.53
CA ARG A 48 -23.16 11.36 -14.64
C ARG A 48 -22.64 12.80 -14.82
N ALA A 49 -22.49 13.27 -16.05
CA ALA A 49 -22.05 14.63 -16.34
C ALA A 49 -23.03 15.72 -15.85
N ARG A 50 -24.34 15.44 -15.76
CA ARG A 50 -25.32 16.35 -15.14
C ARG A 50 -25.07 16.50 -13.64
N VAL A 51 -24.71 15.42 -12.94
CA VAL A 51 -24.38 15.45 -11.51
C VAL A 51 -23.14 16.31 -11.24
N GLU A 52 -22.06 16.10 -12.02
CA GLU A 52 -20.82 16.91 -11.92
C GLU A 52 -21.11 18.41 -12.13
N ARG A 53 -21.97 18.74 -13.11
CA ARG A 53 -22.39 20.12 -13.38
C ARG A 53 -23.20 20.73 -12.24
N GLN A 54 -24.12 19.98 -11.65
CA GLN A 54 -24.96 20.45 -10.55
C GLN A 54 -24.11 20.74 -9.31
N TYR A 55 -23.15 19.87 -9.00
CA TYR A 55 -22.22 20.10 -7.88
C TYR A 55 -21.33 21.33 -8.10
N ALA A 56 -20.78 21.48 -9.31
CA ALA A 56 -20.01 22.68 -9.69
C ALA A 56 -20.83 23.97 -9.55
N GLN A 57 -22.07 23.98 -10.05
CA GLN A 57 -22.97 25.12 -9.94
C GLN A 57 -23.23 25.48 -8.46
N GLN A 58 -23.54 24.49 -7.62
CA GLN A 58 -23.79 24.71 -6.19
C GLN A 58 -22.58 25.29 -5.46
N LEU A 59 -21.36 24.81 -5.75
CA LEU A 59 -20.13 25.38 -5.18
C LEU A 59 -19.92 26.85 -5.62
N SER A 60 -20.16 27.15 -6.90
CA SER A 60 -20.01 28.51 -7.44
C SER A 60 -21.03 29.49 -6.86
N GLU A 61 -22.30 29.10 -6.79
CA GLU A 61 -23.37 29.91 -6.20
C GLU A 61 -23.16 30.13 -4.70
N TRP A 62 -22.68 29.11 -3.98
CA TRP A 62 -22.33 29.21 -2.56
C TRP A 62 -21.15 30.16 -2.32
N SER A 63 -20.06 30.01 -3.06
CA SER A 63 -18.89 30.90 -2.94
C SER A 63 -19.25 32.35 -3.27
N SER A 64 -19.91 32.57 -4.42
CA SER A 64 -20.36 33.90 -4.87
C SER A 64 -21.29 34.60 -3.87
N LYS A 65 -22.07 33.84 -3.09
CA LYS A 65 -22.93 34.35 -2.01
C LYS A 65 -22.13 34.78 -0.77
N TRP A 66 -21.08 34.06 -0.43
CA TRP A 66 -20.32 34.30 0.81
C TRP A 66 -19.15 35.27 0.64
N LYS A 67 -18.50 35.33 -0.53
CA LYS A 67 -17.30 36.17 -0.77
C LYS A 67 -17.49 37.63 -0.35
N PRO A 68 -18.56 38.34 -0.80
CA PRO A 68 -18.80 39.73 -0.38
C PRO A 68 -19.15 39.91 1.10
N LEU A 69 -19.50 38.84 1.82
CA LEU A 69 -19.78 38.87 3.27
C LEU A 69 -18.51 38.63 4.10
N VAL A 70 -17.55 37.86 3.55
CA VAL A 70 -16.22 37.66 4.14
C VAL A 70 -15.34 38.89 3.91
N ASP A 71 -15.32 39.40 2.68
CA ASP A 71 -14.54 40.58 2.28
C ASP A 71 -15.00 41.87 3.00
N ALA A 72 -16.24 41.89 3.51
CA ALA A 72 -16.82 42.97 4.32
C ALA A 72 -16.95 42.62 5.82
N SER A 73 -16.31 41.54 6.28
CA SER A 73 -16.31 41.15 7.69
C SER A 73 -15.34 42.00 8.52
N PRO A 74 -15.51 42.10 9.85
CA PRO A 74 -14.57 42.80 10.72
C PRO A 74 -13.28 42.00 11.00
N LEU A 75 -13.11 40.81 10.41
CA LEU A 75 -11.88 40.04 10.50
C LEU A 75 -10.82 40.64 9.57
N TYR A 76 -9.55 40.55 9.96
CA TYR A 76 -8.43 41.15 9.25
C TYR A 76 -7.25 40.16 9.15
N GLY A 77 -6.12 40.62 8.60
CA GLY A 77 -4.84 39.94 8.71
C GLY A 77 -4.80 38.53 8.09
N SER A 78 -4.14 37.61 8.79
CA SER A 78 -3.98 36.21 8.41
C SER A 78 -5.32 35.43 8.45
N LEU A 79 -6.16 35.70 9.46
CA LEU A 79 -7.44 35.02 9.65
C LEU A 79 -8.44 35.32 8.51
N LEU A 80 -8.55 36.57 8.08
CA LEU A 80 -9.36 36.94 6.91
C LEU A 80 -8.87 36.23 5.65
N ARG A 81 -7.55 36.21 5.41
CA ARG A 81 -6.93 35.59 4.24
C ARG A 81 -7.22 34.10 4.17
N ALA A 82 -7.20 33.39 5.30
CA ALA A 82 -7.57 31.98 5.36
C ALA A 82 -9.04 31.73 4.97
N TRP A 83 -9.97 32.58 5.41
CA TRP A 83 -11.39 32.46 5.03
C TRP A 83 -11.62 32.77 3.54
N GLN A 84 -10.93 33.77 2.99
CA GLN A 84 -10.94 34.08 1.55
C GLN A 84 -10.36 32.93 0.70
N CYS A 85 -9.30 32.27 1.19
CA CYS A 85 -8.74 31.08 0.55
C CYS A 85 -9.74 29.91 0.54
N PHE A 86 -10.44 29.67 1.65
CA PHE A 86 -11.48 28.63 1.74
C PHE A 86 -12.57 28.81 0.66
N LEU A 87 -13.11 30.01 0.47
CA LEU A 87 -14.07 30.27 -0.62
C LEU A 87 -13.45 30.08 -2.01
N THR A 88 -12.19 30.51 -2.19
CA THR A 88 -11.46 30.35 -3.46
C THR A 88 -11.14 28.89 -3.79
N SER A 89 -11.03 28.00 -2.79
CA SER A 89 -10.92 26.55 -3.00
C SER A 89 -12.20 25.97 -3.63
N ALA A 90 -13.38 26.44 -3.21
CA ALA A 90 -14.67 26.02 -3.76
C ALA A 90 -14.86 26.52 -5.21
N ASP A 91 -14.43 27.76 -5.52
CA ASP A 91 -14.40 28.28 -6.89
C ASP A 91 -13.57 27.36 -7.83
N ARG A 92 -12.38 26.94 -7.38
CA ARG A 92 -11.47 26.09 -8.17
C ARG A 92 -12.00 24.66 -8.34
N LEU A 93 -12.64 24.09 -7.30
CA LEU A 93 -13.34 22.81 -7.41
C LEU A 93 -14.53 22.90 -8.39
N SER A 94 -15.31 23.99 -8.39
CA SER A 94 -16.38 24.21 -9.37
C SER A 94 -15.85 24.19 -10.82
N VAL A 95 -14.77 24.91 -11.09
CA VAL A 95 -14.14 24.93 -12.43
C VAL A 95 -13.68 23.53 -12.85
N LEU A 96 -13.13 22.74 -11.92
CA LEU A 96 -12.74 21.36 -12.19
C LEU A 96 -13.92 20.45 -12.53
N HIS A 97 -14.96 20.40 -11.69
CA HIS A 97 -16.14 19.55 -11.93
C HIS A 97 -16.89 19.98 -13.21
N SER A 98 -16.88 21.28 -13.53
CA SER A 98 -17.31 21.82 -14.84
C SER A 98 -16.44 21.34 -16.02
N SER A 99 -15.16 21.04 -15.79
CA SER A 99 -14.28 20.43 -16.79
C SER A 99 -14.56 18.93 -16.97
N VAL A 100 -14.70 18.18 -15.88
CA VAL A 100 -15.09 16.76 -15.91
C VAL A 100 -16.41 16.58 -16.66
N CYS A 101 -17.41 17.43 -16.37
CA CYS A 101 -18.67 17.46 -17.09
C CYS A 101 -18.51 17.63 -18.61
N ARG A 102 -17.54 18.43 -19.08
CA ARG A 102 -17.29 18.61 -20.51
C ARG A 102 -16.67 17.36 -21.12
N SER A 103 -15.56 16.87 -20.58
CA SER A 103 -14.84 15.70 -21.12
C SER A 103 -15.74 14.47 -21.26
N LEU A 104 -16.59 14.18 -20.26
CA LEU A 104 -17.57 13.09 -20.34
C LEU A 104 -18.54 13.21 -21.53
N VAL A 105 -18.96 14.43 -21.88
CA VAL A 105 -19.99 14.68 -22.90
C VAL A 105 -19.39 14.84 -24.31
N SER A 106 -18.33 15.63 -24.43
CA SER A 106 -17.75 16.08 -25.72
C SER A 106 -16.44 15.39 -26.11
N GLU A 107 -15.77 14.68 -25.21
CA GLU A 107 -14.63 13.83 -25.57
C GLU A 107 -15.09 12.36 -25.61
N ASP A 108 -15.49 11.80 -24.47
CA ASP A 108 -15.86 10.39 -24.38
C ASP A 108 -17.21 10.10 -25.07
N GLY A 109 -18.23 10.91 -24.81
CA GLY A 109 -19.56 10.75 -25.41
C GLY A 109 -19.57 10.87 -26.94
N ASP A 110 -18.86 11.86 -27.51
CA ASP A 110 -18.76 12.03 -28.97
C ASP A 110 -17.85 11.00 -29.62
N ARG A 111 -16.79 10.54 -28.93
CA ARG A 111 -15.97 9.41 -29.39
C ARG A 111 -16.78 8.11 -29.50
N VAL A 112 -17.66 7.81 -28.55
CA VAL A 112 -18.57 6.65 -28.65
C VAL A 112 -19.59 6.83 -29.78
N ARG A 113 -20.22 8.01 -29.92
CA ARG A 113 -21.13 8.31 -31.04
C ARG A 113 -20.46 8.18 -32.41
N THR A 114 -19.21 8.61 -32.52
CA THR A 114 -18.43 8.57 -33.77
C THR A 114 -18.11 7.12 -34.16
N TRP A 115 -17.52 6.35 -33.24
CA TRP A 115 -17.23 4.94 -33.45
C TRP A 115 -18.49 4.10 -33.76
N GLN A 116 -19.60 4.40 -33.08
CA GLN A 116 -20.89 3.75 -33.35
C GLN A 116 -21.38 4.03 -34.78
N LYS A 117 -21.25 5.28 -35.26
CA LYS A 117 -21.60 5.66 -36.64
C LYS A 117 -20.69 5.02 -37.70
N GLU A 118 -19.42 4.81 -37.38
CA GLU A 118 -18.42 4.17 -38.26
C GLU A 118 -18.53 2.64 -38.29
N THR A 119 -19.07 2.03 -37.23
CA THR A 119 -19.16 0.56 -37.08
C THR A 119 -20.50 -0.02 -37.52
N PHE A 120 -21.61 0.72 -37.34
CA PHE A 120 -22.97 0.20 -37.54
C PHE A 120 -23.70 0.94 -38.67
N HIS A 121 -23.67 0.39 -39.88
CA HIS A 121 -24.21 1.06 -41.07
C HIS A 121 -25.72 0.81 -41.23
N LYS A 122 -26.55 1.78 -40.85
CA LYS A 122 -28.02 1.70 -40.99
C LYS A 122 -28.46 1.60 -42.45
N LYS A 123 -29.41 0.70 -42.75
CA LYS A 123 -30.06 0.58 -44.07
C LYS A 123 -31.28 1.49 -44.17
N ILE A 124 -31.66 1.84 -45.41
CA ILE A 124 -32.82 2.70 -45.74
C ILE A 124 -34.15 2.14 -45.21
N PHE A 125 -34.29 0.80 -45.15
CA PHE A 125 -35.49 0.10 -44.69
C PHE A 125 -35.41 -0.39 -43.23
N GLY A 126 -34.47 0.14 -42.44
CA GLY A 126 -34.22 -0.29 -41.05
C GLY A 126 -33.20 -1.43 -40.93
N GLY A 127 -32.74 -1.65 -39.70
CA GLY A 127 -31.66 -2.59 -39.38
C GLY A 127 -30.27 -2.16 -39.89
N PHE A 128 -29.27 -2.97 -39.55
CA PHE A 128 -27.86 -2.73 -39.86
C PHE A 128 -27.36 -3.56 -41.04
N ARG A 129 -26.36 -3.03 -41.76
CA ARG A 129 -25.68 -3.73 -42.84
C ARG A 129 -25.12 -5.06 -42.35
N GLU A 130 -24.33 -4.97 -41.29
CA GLU A 130 -23.55 -6.04 -40.69
C GLU A 130 -24.48 -7.21 -40.29
N SER A 131 -25.61 -6.91 -39.65
CA SER A 131 -26.61 -7.90 -39.23
C SER A 131 -27.24 -8.65 -40.42
N GLN A 132 -27.65 -7.96 -41.50
CA GLN A 132 -28.16 -8.65 -42.69
C GLN A 132 -27.06 -9.44 -43.42
N ASP A 133 -25.84 -8.92 -43.48
CA ASP A 133 -24.73 -9.57 -44.18
C ASP A 133 -24.38 -10.90 -43.45
N PHE A 134 -24.44 -10.94 -42.10
CA PHE A 134 -24.37 -12.19 -41.30
C PHE A 134 -25.59 -13.11 -41.48
N ASP A 135 -26.83 -12.61 -41.40
CA ASP A 135 -28.05 -13.41 -41.59
C ASP A 135 -28.07 -14.09 -42.97
N THR A 136 -27.73 -13.34 -44.01
CA THR A 136 -27.64 -13.83 -45.38
C THR A 136 -26.54 -14.91 -45.52
N GLY A 137 -25.43 -14.74 -44.81
CA GLY A 137 -24.37 -15.74 -44.70
C GLY A 137 -24.89 -17.05 -44.09
N PHE A 138 -25.41 -17.00 -42.86
CA PHE A 138 -25.86 -18.19 -42.14
C PHE A 138 -27.03 -18.89 -42.87
N ALA A 139 -27.99 -18.13 -43.40
CA ALA A 139 -29.08 -18.66 -44.21
C ALA A 139 -28.56 -19.37 -45.49
N ARG A 140 -27.47 -18.88 -46.10
CA ARG A 140 -26.83 -19.52 -47.25
C ARG A 140 -26.13 -20.83 -46.88
N ALA A 141 -25.34 -20.86 -45.80
CA ALA A 141 -24.65 -22.05 -45.31
C ALA A 141 -25.61 -23.15 -44.81
N GLN A 142 -26.69 -22.75 -44.14
CA GLN A 142 -27.64 -23.69 -43.51
C GLN A 142 -28.71 -24.24 -44.46
N LYS A 143 -29.06 -23.54 -45.54
CA LYS A 143 -30.09 -23.97 -46.50
C LYS A 143 -29.83 -25.35 -47.15
N PRO A 144 -28.59 -25.73 -47.54
CA PRO A 144 -28.26 -27.10 -47.97
C PRO A 144 -28.37 -28.16 -46.87
N TRP A 145 -28.13 -27.79 -45.60
CA TRP A 145 -28.24 -28.68 -44.44
C TRP A 145 -29.70 -28.96 -44.07
N ALA A 146 -30.50 -27.91 -43.90
CA ALA A 146 -31.93 -28.02 -43.62
C ALA A 146 -32.69 -28.83 -44.71
N LYS A 147 -32.30 -28.70 -45.99
CA LYS A 147 -32.84 -29.51 -47.09
C LYS A 147 -32.50 -31.01 -46.97
N ARG A 148 -31.38 -31.37 -46.33
CA ARG A 148 -31.00 -32.77 -46.06
C ARG A 148 -31.67 -33.32 -44.80
N LEU A 149 -31.74 -32.56 -43.72
CA LEU A 149 -32.52 -32.94 -42.52
C LEU A 149 -33.98 -33.26 -42.89
N LYS A 150 -34.63 -32.41 -43.70
CA LYS A 150 -36.01 -32.64 -44.20
C LYS A 150 -36.17 -33.84 -45.15
N LYS A 151 -35.08 -34.40 -45.70
CA LYS A 151 -35.09 -35.74 -46.34
C LYS A 151 -35.01 -36.83 -45.28
N LEU A 152 -34.10 -36.69 -44.31
CA LEU A 152 -33.83 -37.67 -43.26
C LEU A 152 -35.08 -37.93 -42.41
N GLU A 153 -35.79 -36.88 -41.99
CA GLU A 153 -37.07 -36.97 -41.28
C GLU A 153 -38.12 -37.78 -42.05
N LYS A 154 -38.24 -37.53 -43.37
CA LYS A 154 -39.18 -38.27 -44.23
C LYS A 154 -38.81 -39.75 -44.33
N ALA A 155 -37.53 -40.06 -44.46
CA ALA A 155 -37.05 -41.44 -44.50
C ALA A 155 -37.21 -42.14 -43.14
N ARG A 156 -36.91 -41.46 -42.03
CA ARG A 156 -37.13 -41.92 -40.65
C ARG A 156 -38.61 -42.21 -40.39
N SER A 157 -39.49 -41.28 -40.77
CA SER A 157 -40.95 -41.45 -40.67
C SER A 157 -41.46 -42.62 -41.51
N ALA A 158 -40.93 -42.81 -42.72
CA ALA A 158 -41.27 -43.98 -43.54
C ALA A 158 -40.83 -45.29 -42.88
N TYR A 159 -39.61 -45.35 -42.34
CA TYR A 159 -39.09 -46.52 -41.61
C TYR A 159 -39.91 -46.81 -40.34
N HIS A 160 -40.24 -45.78 -39.55
CA HIS A 160 -41.12 -45.92 -38.39
C HIS A 160 -42.53 -46.43 -38.79
N LYS A 161 -43.09 -45.97 -39.92
CA LYS A 161 -44.38 -46.46 -40.43
C LYS A 161 -44.31 -47.91 -40.91
N ALA A 162 -43.22 -48.29 -41.60
CA ALA A 162 -43.00 -49.66 -42.04
C ALA A 162 -42.85 -50.60 -40.84
N SER A 163 -41.99 -50.27 -39.88
CA SER A 163 -41.78 -51.06 -38.65
C SER A 163 -43.06 -51.27 -37.84
N ARG A 164 -43.93 -50.25 -37.71
CA ARG A 164 -45.27 -50.42 -37.09
C ARG A 164 -46.18 -51.38 -37.88
N LYS A 165 -46.10 -51.39 -39.21
CA LYS A 165 -46.83 -52.36 -40.04
C LYS A 165 -46.28 -53.78 -39.86
N THR A 166 -44.97 -53.94 -39.78
CA THR A 166 -44.32 -55.24 -39.52
C THR A 166 -44.74 -55.80 -38.16
N GLN A 167 -44.72 -54.97 -37.11
CA GLN A 167 -45.18 -55.37 -35.77
C GLN A 167 -46.64 -55.82 -35.81
N ALA A 168 -47.54 -54.99 -36.33
CA ALA A 168 -48.96 -55.32 -36.42
C ALA A 168 -49.28 -56.56 -37.29
N ALA A 169 -48.39 -56.97 -38.20
CA ALA A 169 -48.50 -58.23 -38.93
C ALA A 169 -48.00 -59.43 -38.09
N GLN A 170 -46.95 -59.26 -37.30
CA GLN A 170 -46.43 -60.26 -36.36
C GLN A 170 -47.39 -60.50 -35.17
N ASP A 171 -48.05 -59.46 -34.68
CA ASP A 171 -49.09 -59.55 -33.64
C ASP A 171 -50.31 -60.35 -34.15
N ARG A 172 -50.64 -60.22 -35.44
CA ARG A 172 -51.69 -61.03 -36.10
C ARG A 172 -51.26 -62.47 -36.32
N GLU A 173 -50.00 -62.72 -36.68
CA GLU A 173 -49.48 -64.08 -36.85
C GLU A 173 -49.46 -64.85 -35.53
N THR A 174 -48.99 -64.22 -34.45
CA THR A 174 -48.98 -64.83 -33.11
C THR A 174 -50.39 -65.11 -32.60
N HIS A 175 -51.33 -64.18 -32.77
CA HIS A 175 -52.75 -64.41 -32.47
C HIS A 175 -53.38 -65.53 -33.34
N ALA A 176 -53.00 -65.63 -34.62
CA ALA A 176 -53.46 -66.68 -35.52
C ALA A 176 -52.78 -68.06 -35.28
N LYS A 177 -51.67 -68.10 -34.54
CA LYS A 177 -51.00 -69.33 -34.09
C LYS A 177 -51.49 -69.82 -32.72
N GLY A 178 -52.08 -68.94 -31.91
CA GLY A 178 -52.66 -69.29 -30.61
C GLY A 178 -54.13 -69.74 -30.62
N ASN A 179 -54.77 -69.86 -31.80
CA ASN A 179 -56.20 -70.17 -31.91
C ASN A 179 -56.45 -71.37 -32.86
N PRO A 180 -57.10 -72.46 -32.40
CA PRO A 180 -57.29 -73.68 -33.18
C PRO A 180 -58.33 -73.58 -34.32
N ASP A 181 -59.23 -72.58 -34.32
CA ASP A 181 -60.27 -72.42 -35.36
C ASP A 181 -59.74 -71.81 -36.67
N TYR A 182 -58.43 -71.57 -36.78
CA TYR A 182 -57.81 -70.98 -37.97
C TYR A 182 -57.35 -72.05 -38.97
N ALA A 183 -58.08 -72.16 -40.10
CA ALA A 183 -57.68 -72.98 -41.23
C ALA A 183 -56.25 -72.65 -41.73
N ILE A 184 -55.48 -73.70 -42.03
CA ILE A 184 -54.04 -73.64 -42.39
C ILE A 184 -53.76 -72.63 -43.52
N GLU A 185 -54.62 -72.57 -44.54
CA GLU A 185 -54.50 -71.65 -45.67
C GLU A 185 -54.62 -70.17 -45.24
N LYS A 186 -55.52 -69.86 -44.32
CA LYS A 186 -55.69 -68.52 -43.72
C LYS A 186 -54.50 -68.14 -42.85
N GLN A 187 -53.90 -69.11 -42.15
CA GLN A 187 -52.70 -68.93 -41.34
C GLN A 187 -51.46 -68.67 -42.23
N LYS A 188 -51.30 -69.44 -43.31
CA LYS A 188 -50.24 -69.25 -44.32
C LYS A 188 -50.31 -67.86 -44.95
N LYS A 189 -51.51 -67.39 -45.33
CA LYS A 189 -51.71 -66.04 -45.88
C LYS A 189 -51.24 -64.92 -44.91
N ILE A 190 -51.50 -65.05 -43.62
CA ILE A 190 -51.03 -64.07 -42.61
C ILE A 190 -49.50 -64.09 -42.50
N GLN A 191 -48.87 -65.27 -42.63
CA GLN A 191 -47.42 -65.39 -42.66
C GLN A 191 -46.81 -64.77 -43.93
N GLU A 192 -47.45 -64.93 -45.10
CA GLU A 192 -47.07 -64.26 -46.36
C GLU A 192 -47.22 -62.73 -46.26
N GLU A 193 -48.30 -62.21 -45.65
CA GLU A 193 -48.50 -60.78 -45.39
C GLU A 193 -47.44 -60.20 -44.44
N ARG A 194 -46.97 -60.97 -43.43
CA ARG A 194 -45.86 -60.59 -42.55
C ARG A 194 -44.54 -60.54 -43.31
N GLU A 195 -44.23 -61.55 -44.12
CA GLU A 195 -42.96 -61.62 -44.84
C GLU A 195 -42.81 -60.45 -45.83
N GLN A 196 -43.88 -60.09 -46.54
CA GLN A 196 -43.93 -58.86 -47.35
C GLN A 196 -43.73 -57.58 -46.52
N ALA A 197 -44.26 -57.54 -45.29
CA ALA A 197 -44.07 -56.41 -44.37
C ALA A 197 -42.66 -56.36 -43.74
N ILE A 198 -41.90 -57.45 -43.72
CA ILE A 198 -40.47 -57.49 -43.36
C ILE A 198 -39.64 -56.97 -44.53
N GLN A 199 -39.88 -57.47 -45.75
CA GLN A 199 -39.13 -57.06 -46.95
C GLN A 199 -39.27 -55.55 -47.24
N GLU A 200 -40.47 -54.98 -47.15
CA GLU A 200 -40.66 -53.53 -47.33
C GLU A 200 -40.01 -52.72 -46.18
N LYS A 201 -39.97 -53.25 -44.95
CA LYS A 201 -39.29 -52.59 -43.83
C LYS A 201 -37.79 -52.46 -44.07
N GLU A 202 -37.09 -53.54 -44.41
CA GLU A 202 -35.64 -53.47 -44.62
C GLU A 202 -35.27 -52.71 -45.92
N LYS A 203 -36.13 -52.76 -46.95
CA LYS A 203 -36.03 -51.89 -48.14
C LYS A 203 -36.19 -50.39 -47.83
N VAL A 204 -37.06 -50.04 -46.88
CA VAL A 204 -37.20 -48.64 -46.40
C VAL A 204 -36.07 -48.28 -45.42
N ARG A 205 -35.55 -49.24 -44.66
CA ARG A 205 -34.39 -49.08 -43.78
C ARG A 205 -33.13 -48.70 -44.56
N GLY A 206 -32.76 -49.44 -45.60
CA GLY A 206 -31.60 -49.11 -46.44
C GLY A 206 -31.71 -47.74 -47.12
N ARG A 207 -32.94 -47.28 -47.41
CA ARG A 207 -33.20 -45.90 -47.87
C ARG A 207 -32.98 -44.86 -46.76
N TYR A 208 -33.32 -45.16 -45.52
CA TYR A 208 -33.06 -44.30 -44.37
C TYR A 208 -31.56 -44.24 -44.04
N GLU A 209 -30.88 -45.39 -43.98
CA GLU A 209 -29.44 -45.48 -43.71
C GLU A 209 -28.61 -44.73 -44.77
N LYS A 210 -28.95 -44.87 -46.07
CA LYS A 210 -28.31 -44.08 -47.13
C LYS A 210 -28.53 -42.56 -47.00
N VAL A 211 -29.74 -42.12 -46.61
CA VAL A 211 -30.01 -40.70 -46.40
C VAL A 211 -29.32 -40.17 -45.14
N LEU A 212 -29.11 -41.01 -44.12
CA LEU A 212 -28.29 -40.69 -42.96
C LEU A 212 -26.82 -40.52 -43.35
N GLU A 213 -26.27 -41.40 -44.19
CA GLU A 213 -24.91 -41.25 -44.74
C GLU A 213 -24.76 -39.95 -45.56
N GLU A 214 -25.73 -39.61 -46.43
CA GLU A 214 -25.79 -38.34 -47.18
C GLU A 214 -25.80 -37.08 -46.27
N VAL A 215 -26.33 -37.21 -45.04
CA VAL A 215 -26.35 -36.15 -44.03
C VAL A 215 -25.01 -36.09 -43.29
N THR A 216 -24.58 -37.20 -42.69
CA THR A 216 -23.35 -37.28 -41.90
C THR A 216 -22.12 -36.85 -42.71
N ARG A 217 -22.04 -37.24 -43.99
CA ARG A 217 -20.96 -36.84 -44.90
C ARG A 217 -20.97 -35.36 -45.29
N TYR A 218 -22.10 -34.66 -45.12
CA TYR A 218 -22.19 -33.20 -45.32
C TYR A 218 -21.90 -32.39 -44.05
N ALA A 219 -22.01 -33.02 -42.86
CA ALA A 219 -21.91 -32.30 -41.59
C ALA A 219 -20.60 -31.50 -41.39
N PRO A 220 -19.39 -32.02 -41.73
CA PRO A 220 -18.15 -31.25 -41.57
C PRO A 220 -18.15 -29.94 -42.35
N ARG A 221 -18.59 -29.98 -43.62
CA ARG A 221 -18.71 -28.79 -44.48
C ARG A 221 -19.77 -27.82 -43.97
N TYR A 222 -20.86 -28.32 -43.39
CA TYR A 222 -21.87 -27.45 -42.77
C TYR A 222 -21.31 -26.73 -41.54
N MET A 223 -20.51 -27.41 -40.71
CA MET A 223 -19.84 -26.79 -39.56
C MET A 223 -18.84 -25.72 -40.03
N GLU A 224 -17.92 -26.07 -40.93
CA GLU A 224 -16.94 -25.15 -41.53
C GLU A 224 -17.59 -23.89 -42.15
N GLU A 225 -18.64 -24.05 -42.97
CA GLU A 225 -19.34 -22.91 -43.59
C GLU A 225 -20.06 -22.02 -42.56
N MET A 226 -20.51 -22.57 -41.42
CA MET A 226 -21.16 -21.80 -40.34
C MET A 226 -20.13 -21.13 -39.41
N GLU A 227 -19.07 -21.84 -39.03
CA GLU A 227 -17.98 -21.36 -38.16
C GLU A 227 -17.29 -20.16 -38.79
N SER A 228 -16.99 -20.22 -40.09
CA SER A 228 -16.39 -19.10 -40.83
C SER A 228 -17.19 -17.80 -40.72
N ILE A 229 -18.53 -17.87 -40.66
CA ILE A 229 -19.42 -16.70 -40.52
C ILE A 229 -19.53 -16.29 -39.04
N PHE A 230 -19.55 -17.26 -38.13
CA PHE A 230 -19.53 -17.01 -36.70
C PHE A 230 -18.26 -16.26 -36.29
N ASP A 231 -17.08 -16.70 -36.73
CA ASP A 231 -15.80 -16.06 -36.42
C ASP A 231 -15.71 -14.62 -36.93
N GLN A 232 -16.26 -14.33 -38.12
CA GLN A 232 -16.40 -12.95 -38.61
C GLN A 232 -17.26 -12.10 -37.67
N SER A 233 -18.36 -12.65 -37.15
CA SER A 233 -19.22 -11.95 -36.16
C SER A 233 -18.58 -11.83 -34.77
N GLN A 234 -17.65 -12.73 -34.42
CA GLN A 234 -16.85 -12.68 -33.18
C GLN A 234 -15.76 -11.62 -33.27
N GLU A 235 -15.12 -11.44 -34.44
CA GLU A 235 -14.10 -10.42 -34.67
C GLU A 235 -14.67 -9.00 -34.55
N GLU A 236 -15.85 -8.71 -35.10
CA GLU A 236 -16.51 -7.40 -34.89
C GLU A 236 -16.90 -7.16 -33.42
N GLU A 237 -17.38 -8.19 -32.72
CA GLU A 237 -17.70 -8.10 -31.29
C GLU A 237 -16.42 -7.89 -30.45
N ARG A 238 -15.30 -8.52 -30.81
CA ARG A 238 -13.99 -8.30 -30.19
C ARG A 238 -13.51 -6.85 -30.36
N LYS A 239 -13.73 -6.24 -31.53
CA LYS A 239 -13.45 -4.81 -31.75
C LYS A 239 -14.31 -3.93 -30.83
N ARG A 240 -15.62 -4.22 -30.72
CA ARG A 240 -16.53 -3.50 -29.79
C ARG A 240 -16.07 -3.59 -28.34
N ILE A 241 -15.79 -4.79 -27.84
CA ILE A 241 -15.33 -5.03 -26.46
C ILE A 241 -14.03 -4.24 -26.19
N SER A 242 -13.08 -4.29 -27.12
CA SER A 242 -11.84 -3.53 -27.05
C SER A 242 -12.08 -2.01 -27.02
N PHE A 243 -12.92 -1.49 -27.93
CA PHE A 243 -13.27 -0.08 -27.99
C PHE A 243 -13.93 0.41 -26.70
N LEU A 244 -14.96 -0.31 -26.21
CA LEU A 244 -15.67 0.05 -24.98
C LEU A 244 -14.74 0.00 -23.77
N LYS A 245 -13.83 -0.99 -23.66
CA LYS A 245 -12.77 -1.00 -22.63
C LYS A 245 -11.92 0.27 -22.69
N GLN A 246 -11.52 0.74 -23.87
CA GLN A 246 -10.79 2.01 -24.03
C GLN A 246 -11.66 3.27 -23.85
N ALA A 247 -12.99 3.18 -23.88
CA ALA A 247 -13.90 4.27 -23.53
C ALA A 247 -14.06 4.38 -22.01
N PHE A 248 -14.42 3.29 -21.33
CA PHE A 248 -14.53 3.24 -19.87
C PHE A 248 -13.23 3.64 -19.14
N LEU A 249 -12.06 3.25 -19.66
CA LEU A 249 -10.76 3.67 -19.11
C LEU A 249 -10.48 5.18 -19.27
N SER A 250 -10.97 5.79 -20.35
CA SER A 250 -10.86 7.23 -20.60
C SER A 250 -11.77 8.00 -19.62
N ILE A 251 -13.02 7.55 -19.50
CA ILE A 251 -14.01 8.07 -18.56
C ILE A 251 -13.54 7.98 -17.12
N HIS A 252 -13.00 6.82 -16.70
CA HIS A 252 -12.38 6.66 -15.37
C HIS A 252 -11.30 7.72 -15.11
N ARG A 253 -10.42 7.96 -16.09
CA ARG A 253 -9.36 8.97 -15.98
C ARG A 253 -9.91 10.40 -15.84
N HIS A 254 -11.04 10.72 -16.47
CA HIS A 254 -11.69 12.02 -16.32
C HIS A 254 -12.45 12.16 -14.98
N LEU A 255 -12.94 11.06 -14.40
CA LEU A 255 -13.58 11.03 -13.09
C LEU A 255 -12.59 10.98 -11.91
N ASP A 256 -11.35 10.53 -12.12
CA ASP A 256 -10.32 10.45 -11.08
C ASP A 256 -9.69 11.81 -10.75
N ILE A 257 -10.43 12.59 -9.96
CA ILE A 257 -9.95 13.85 -9.38
C ILE A 257 -8.83 13.66 -8.34
N THR A 258 -8.62 12.45 -7.80
CA THR A 258 -7.64 12.20 -6.72
C THR A 258 -6.20 12.29 -7.20
N ASN A 259 -5.97 11.90 -8.47
CA ASN A 259 -4.66 11.97 -9.11
C ASN A 259 -4.45 13.29 -9.88
N ASN A 260 -5.41 14.22 -9.86
CA ASN A 260 -5.30 15.51 -10.54
C ASN A 260 -4.47 16.51 -9.70
N GLU A 261 -3.34 16.97 -10.24
CA GLU A 261 -2.41 17.85 -9.51
C GLU A 261 -3.03 19.20 -9.13
N SER A 262 -4.00 19.70 -9.90
CA SER A 262 -4.72 20.94 -9.56
C SER A 262 -5.59 20.79 -8.31
N VAL A 263 -6.10 19.58 -8.01
CA VAL A 263 -6.87 19.28 -6.80
C VAL A 263 -5.97 19.26 -5.58
N LYS A 264 -4.81 18.60 -5.68
CA LYS A 264 -3.80 18.58 -4.61
C LYS A 264 -3.34 20.00 -4.30
N ALA A 265 -3.04 20.80 -5.33
CA ALA A 265 -2.70 22.21 -5.16
C ALA A 265 -3.80 23.01 -4.43
N VAL A 266 -5.08 22.81 -4.77
CA VAL A 266 -6.20 23.45 -4.05
C VAL A 266 -6.21 23.11 -2.56
N TYR A 267 -6.07 21.84 -2.20
CA TYR A 267 -6.10 21.42 -0.79
C TYR A 267 -4.84 21.80 -0.02
N SER A 268 -3.64 21.69 -0.64
CA SER A 268 -2.39 22.13 -0.04
C SER A 268 -2.36 23.65 0.20
N GLU A 269 -2.79 24.45 -0.77
CA GLU A 269 -2.83 25.92 -0.65
C GLU A 269 -3.80 26.37 0.44
N LEU A 270 -4.98 25.75 0.53
CA LEU A 270 -5.92 25.96 1.63
C LEU A 270 -5.31 25.57 2.98
N HIS A 271 -4.68 24.39 3.07
CA HIS A 271 -4.07 23.92 4.31
C HIS A 271 -2.92 24.83 4.76
N HIS A 272 -2.01 25.21 3.86
CA HIS A 272 -0.93 26.15 4.18
C HIS A 272 -1.45 27.53 4.58
N THR A 273 -2.54 28.03 3.98
CA THR A 273 -3.13 29.32 4.39
C THR A 273 -3.80 29.22 5.77
N LEU A 274 -4.42 28.09 6.11
CA LEU A 274 -4.94 27.83 7.46
C LEU A 274 -3.84 27.66 8.51
N MET A 275 -2.72 27.00 8.16
CA MET A 275 -1.57 26.81 9.06
C MET A 275 -0.63 28.01 9.13
N SER A 276 -0.91 29.10 8.39
CA SER A 276 -0.21 30.40 8.49
C SER A 276 -1.09 31.49 9.10
N ILE A 277 -2.18 31.12 9.79
CA ILE A 277 -2.86 32.01 10.73
C ILE A 277 -1.89 32.29 11.89
N SER A 278 -1.60 33.56 12.13
CA SER A 278 -0.63 34.03 13.12
C SER A 278 -1.29 35.04 14.04
N GLU A 279 -1.69 34.58 15.23
CA GLU A 279 -2.20 35.46 16.30
C GLU A 279 -1.20 36.56 16.64
N GLN A 280 0.09 36.23 16.65
CA GLN A 280 1.15 37.17 17.00
C GLN A 280 1.31 38.27 15.94
N ASP A 281 1.18 37.98 14.65
CA ASP A 281 1.28 39.02 13.61
C ASP A 281 -0.01 39.84 13.52
N ASP A 282 -1.18 39.22 13.65
CA ASP A 282 -2.46 39.92 13.60
C ASP A 282 -2.65 40.84 14.82
N LEU A 283 -2.26 40.40 16.04
CA LEU A 283 -2.24 41.26 17.23
C LEU A 283 -1.17 42.35 17.15
N ARG A 284 0.00 42.09 16.54
CA ARG A 284 1.06 43.09 16.33
C ARG A 284 0.62 44.16 15.33
N TRP A 285 -0.02 43.74 14.23
CA TRP A 285 -0.62 44.65 13.26
C TRP A 285 -1.71 45.51 13.92
N TRP A 286 -2.64 44.90 14.65
CA TRP A 286 -3.70 45.63 15.36
C TRP A 286 -3.13 46.62 16.39
N LYS A 287 -2.11 46.22 17.17
CA LYS A 287 -1.42 47.12 18.11
C LYS A 287 -0.81 48.34 17.41
N ASN A 288 -0.27 48.18 16.20
CA ASN A 288 0.42 49.25 15.47
C ASN A 288 -0.55 50.12 14.65
N ASN A 289 -1.70 49.60 14.22
CA ASN A 289 -2.67 50.29 13.38
C ASN A 289 -3.88 50.85 14.15
N HIS A 290 -4.20 50.29 15.33
CA HIS A 290 -5.40 50.61 16.12
C HIS A 290 -5.14 50.61 17.66
N GLY A 291 -3.87 50.66 18.09
CA GLY A 291 -3.50 50.56 19.50
C GLY A 291 -2.22 51.32 19.89
N PRO A 292 -1.59 50.99 21.04
CA PRO A 292 -0.44 51.73 21.57
C PRO A 292 0.86 51.73 20.73
N GLY A 293 0.89 51.03 19.60
CA GLY A 293 1.97 51.10 18.61
C GLY A 293 1.74 52.15 17.52
N MET A 294 0.59 52.82 17.49
CA MET A 294 0.31 53.90 16.55
C MET A 294 1.23 55.11 16.80
N PRO A 295 1.80 55.75 15.75
CA PRO A 295 2.56 56.97 15.91
C PRO A 295 1.66 58.06 16.51
N THR A 296 2.08 58.58 17.66
CA THR A 296 1.33 59.57 18.43
C THR A 296 2.24 60.76 18.72
N ASP A 297 1.91 61.91 18.12
CA ASP A 297 2.54 63.19 18.45
C ASP A 297 2.00 63.65 19.81
N TRP A 298 2.67 63.20 20.88
CA TRP A 298 2.29 63.54 22.26
C TRP A 298 2.32 65.07 22.49
N PRO A 299 1.52 65.61 23.43
CA PRO A 299 1.54 67.04 23.72
C PRO A 299 2.90 67.49 24.28
N HIS A 300 3.67 68.18 23.45
CA HIS A 300 4.90 68.88 23.84
C HIS A 300 4.61 70.39 23.98
N PHE A 301 5.49 71.12 24.66
CA PHE A 301 5.37 72.58 24.79
C PHE A 301 5.46 73.26 23.41
N GLN A 302 4.33 73.76 22.91
CA GLN A 302 4.31 74.67 21.77
C GLN A 302 4.52 76.10 22.26
N GLU A 303 5.69 76.65 21.95
CA GLU A 303 5.95 78.08 22.12
C GLU A 303 5.02 78.88 21.20
N TRP A 304 4.43 79.97 21.71
CA TRP A 304 3.47 80.76 20.95
C TRP A 304 4.17 81.59 19.87
N ILE A 305 4.22 81.07 18.66
CA ILE A 305 4.77 81.74 17.48
C ILE A 305 3.62 82.42 16.71
N PRO A 306 3.69 83.75 16.46
CA PRO A 306 2.72 84.43 15.60
C PRO A 306 2.65 83.81 14.19
N PRO A 307 1.47 83.74 13.54
CA PRO A 307 1.29 83.00 12.29
C PRO A 307 1.99 83.66 11.08
N GLU A 308 3.27 83.32 10.90
CA GLU A 308 4.08 83.70 9.75
C GLU A 308 3.63 83.00 8.45
N LYS A 309 3.88 83.67 7.31
CA LYS A 309 3.27 83.30 6.03
C LYS A 309 4.18 82.41 5.18
N ASN A 310 3.75 81.15 5.01
CA ASN A 310 4.27 80.14 4.07
C ASN A 310 5.15 80.68 2.91
N LYS A 311 6.43 80.27 2.88
CA LYS A 311 7.24 80.26 1.65
C LYS A 311 7.90 78.90 1.45
N LYS A 312 8.07 78.54 0.18
CA LYS A 312 8.46 77.20 -0.28
C LYS A 312 9.99 77.10 -0.43
N GLY A 313 10.55 75.99 0.04
CA GLY A 313 11.13 75.02 -0.90
C GLY A 313 12.61 74.64 -0.81
N LYS A 314 12.84 73.42 -1.32
CA LYS A 314 14.09 72.76 -1.77
C LYS A 314 14.93 71.96 -0.76
N LYS A 315 15.53 70.92 -1.38
CA LYS A 315 16.49 69.91 -0.92
C LYS A 315 17.86 70.56 -0.54
N GLU A 316 18.87 69.93 0.05
CA GLU A 316 19.59 68.71 -0.41
C GLU A 316 20.54 68.06 0.64
N ILE A 317 20.75 66.73 0.47
CA ILE A 317 22.02 65.96 0.62
C ILE A 317 22.59 65.64 2.03
N GLU A 318 23.45 64.60 2.01
CA GLU A 318 24.23 63.87 3.03
C GLU A 318 25.24 64.78 3.80
N GLU A 319 25.90 64.41 4.92
CA GLU A 319 26.67 63.17 5.17
C GLU A 319 26.88 62.80 6.68
N LYS A 320 27.89 61.96 6.96
CA LYS A 320 28.14 61.19 8.21
C LYS A 320 28.54 62.02 9.45
N SER A 321 28.31 61.43 10.62
CA SER A 321 29.30 61.40 11.71
C SER A 321 29.22 60.09 12.53
N MET A 322 30.35 59.70 13.12
CA MET A 322 30.44 58.75 14.24
C MET A 322 29.94 59.47 15.54
N LEU A 323 29.70 58.81 16.69
CA LEU A 323 30.52 57.77 17.34
C LEU A 323 29.73 57.02 18.45
N GLU A 324 30.26 55.85 18.84
CA GLU A 324 30.03 55.10 20.10
C GLU A 324 28.63 54.56 20.45
N ARG A 325 28.60 53.26 20.76
CA ARG A 325 27.58 52.59 21.57
C ARG A 325 28.29 51.59 22.49
N THR A 326 28.16 51.77 23.80
CA THR A 326 28.85 50.96 24.82
C THR A 326 28.36 49.51 24.82
N VAL A 327 29.28 48.56 24.98
CA VAL A 327 28.97 47.12 25.13
C VAL A 327 28.62 46.83 26.58
N MET A 328 27.52 46.10 26.80
CA MET A 328 27.18 45.49 28.10
C MET A 328 27.56 44.00 28.06
N ILE A 329 28.31 43.54 29.05
CA ILE A 329 28.78 42.15 29.16
C ILE A 329 27.63 41.28 29.72
N GLY A 330 27.32 40.17 29.08
CA GLY A 330 26.26 39.24 29.50
C GLY A 330 26.76 37.80 29.60
N GLY A 331 26.64 37.19 30.78
CA GLY A 331 26.86 35.75 30.99
C GLY A 331 25.63 34.92 30.64
N VAL A 332 25.83 33.63 30.40
CA VAL A 332 24.78 32.67 29.98
C VAL A 332 24.34 31.82 31.17
N ARG A 333 23.03 31.69 31.41
CA ARG A 333 22.53 30.75 32.43
C ARG A 333 22.63 29.32 31.91
N VAL A 334 23.11 28.41 32.76
CA VAL A 334 23.29 26.99 32.47
C VAL A 334 22.71 26.15 33.60
N ARG A 335 22.30 24.91 33.29
CA ARG A 335 21.71 23.96 34.24
C ARG A 335 22.56 22.69 34.33
N ALA A 336 22.78 22.19 35.54
CA ALA A 336 23.48 20.94 35.78
C ALA A 336 22.68 19.71 35.30
N LEU A 337 23.34 18.80 34.58
CA LEU A 337 22.74 17.56 34.06
C LEU A 337 22.95 16.34 34.98
N TYR A 338 23.86 16.43 35.94
CA TYR A 338 24.20 15.38 36.91
C TYR A 338 24.68 16.02 38.22
N ASP A 339 24.68 15.24 39.31
CA ASP A 339 25.25 15.65 40.60
C ASP A 339 26.78 15.70 40.52
N TYR A 340 27.38 16.82 40.94
CA TYR A 340 28.81 17.00 41.05
C TYR A 340 29.19 17.59 42.40
N MET A 341 30.21 17.01 43.04
CA MET A 341 30.86 17.60 44.20
C MET A 341 32.30 17.96 43.82
N GLY A 342 32.67 19.21 44.09
CA GLY A 342 34.01 19.72 43.90
C GLY A 342 35.02 18.95 44.75
N GLN A 343 36.15 18.64 44.14
CA GLN A 343 37.28 17.90 44.71
C GLN A 343 38.38 18.86 45.21
N GLU A 344 38.50 20.02 44.57
CA GLU A 344 39.41 21.11 44.97
C GLU A 344 38.63 22.35 45.44
N THR A 345 39.26 23.24 46.20
CA THR A 345 38.59 24.31 46.97
C THR A 345 37.98 25.44 46.13
N ASP A 346 38.33 25.49 44.84
CA ASP A 346 37.82 26.41 43.84
C ASP A 346 36.83 25.73 42.86
N GLU A 347 36.40 24.49 43.09
CA GLU A 347 35.39 23.83 42.25
C GLU A 347 33.95 24.01 42.77
N LEU A 348 33.04 24.47 41.90
CA LEU A 348 31.61 24.58 42.25
C LEU A 348 30.96 23.20 42.42
N SER A 349 30.29 23.00 43.57
CA SER A 349 29.43 21.83 43.82
C SER A 349 27.96 22.13 43.47
N PHE A 350 27.31 21.21 42.76
CA PHE A 350 25.95 21.37 42.25
C PHE A 350 25.22 20.03 42.07
N LYS A 351 23.89 20.07 42.06
CA LYS A 351 23.02 18.91 41.81
C LYS A 351 22.36 18.95 40.45
N ALA A 352 22.00 17.79 39.92
CA ALA A 352 21.20 17.67 38.70
C ALA A 352 19.93 18.52 38.79
N GLY A 353 19.75 19.45 37.85
CA GLY A 353 18.64 20.41 37.83
C GLY A 353 18.93 21.79 38.44
N GLU A 354 20.04 21.99 39.15
CA GLU A 354 20.43 23.33 39.65
C GLU A 354 20.95 24.25 38.54
N GLU A 355 20.74 25.56 38.68
CA GLU A 355 21.12 26.58 37.69
C GLU A 355 22.21 27.53 38.21
N PHE A 356 23.12 27.94 37.32
CA PHE A 356 24.20 28.89 37.62
C PHE A 356 24.56 29.72 36.37
N LEU A 357 25.32 30.80 36.56
CA LEU A 357 25.68 31.72 35.48
C LEU A 357 27.10 31.41 34.94
N LYS A 358 27.21 30.91 33.71
CA LYS A 358 28.49 30.76 33.00
C LYS A 358 28.97 32.13 32.51
N THR A 359 30.14 32.57 32.94
CA THR A 359 30.67 33.91 32.64
C THR A 359 31.77 33.93 31.59
N GLU A 360 32.46 32.81 31.40
CA GLU A 360 33.56 32.63 30.43
C GLU A 360 33.39 31.29 29.70
N GLU A 361 33.96 31.15 28.50
CA GLU A 361 33.87 29.92 27.70
C GLU A 361 34.80 28.79 28.22
N GLU A 362 34.93 27.69 27.47
CA GLU A 362 35.83 26.59 27.84
C GLU A 362 37.29 26.94 27.49
N ASP A 363 38.22 26.75 28.43
CA ASP A 363 39.65 26.94 28.20
C ASP A 363 40.34 25.73 27.53
N ASP A 364 41.64 25.85 27.21
CA ASP A 364 42.45 24.78 26.60
C ASP A 364 42.54 23.49 27.44
N GLN A 365 42.06 23.50 28.69
CA GLN A 365 42.01 22.36 29.61
C GLN A 365 40.57 21.83 29.85
N GLY A 366 39.56 22.50 29.26
CA GLY A 366 38.15 22.12 29.32
C GLY A 366 37.39 22.67 30.54
N TRP A 367 37.93 23.67 31.23
CA TRP A 367 37.25 24.35 32.35
C TRP A 367 36.46 25.56 31.86
N CYS A 368 35.36 25.87 32.55
CA CYS A 368 34.69 27.16 32.38
C CYS A 368 34.28 27.74 33.75
N ARG A 369 34.21 29.07 33.84
CA ARG A 369 33.81 29.76 35.08
C ARG A 369 32.30 29.86 35.20
N GLY A 370 31.81 29.41 36.36
CA GLY A 370 30.44 29.62 36.82
C GLY A 370 30.39 30.62 37.97
N MET A 371 29.22 31.22 38.17
CA MET A 371 28.87 31.98 39.35
C MET A 371 27.55 31.46 39.93
N LYS A 372 27.58 31.08 41.21
CA LYS A 372 26.44 30.52 41.96
C LYS A 372 26.40 31.21 43.32
N ASP A 373 25.22 31.69 43.72
CA ASP A 373 24.94 32.37 45.00
C ASP A 373 25.87 33.53 45.41
N GLY A 374 26.67 34.06 44.47
CA GLY A 374 27.59 35.18 44.66
C GLY A 374 29.08 34.81 44.63
N GLU A 375 29.42 33.52 44.64
CA GLU A 375 30.80 33.03 44.57
C GLU A 375 31.17 32.60 43.14
N THR A 376 32.44 32.83 42.77
CA THR A 376 32.96 32.64 41.40
C THR A 376 34.01 31.54 41.39
N ALA A 377 33.78 30.48 40.61
CA ALA A 377 34.65 29.29 40.64
C ALA A 377 34.57 28.48 39.32
N PRO A 378 35.65 27.78 38.91
CA PRO A 378 35.59 26.80 37.82
C PRO A 378 34.56 25.67 38.04
N SER A 379 34.06 25.13 36.92
CA SER A 379 33.05 24.07 36.85
C SER A 379 33.49 22.96 35.88
N SER A 380 32.96 21.75 36.09
CA SER A 380 33.69 20.49 35.91
C SER A 380 33.78 19.84 34.52
N ARG A 381 34.83 19.03 34.40
CA ARG A 381 35.29 18.18 33.29
C ARG A 381 34.21 17.25 32.67
N LYS A 382 34.16 17.19 31.33
CA LYS A 382 33.33 16.25 30.55
C LYS A 382 33.88 14.81 30.57
N GLN A 383 33.00 13.80 30.55
CA GLN A 383 33.33 12.41 30.22
C GLN A 383 32.36 11.80 29.19
N VAL A 384 32.42 12.32 27.96
CA VAL A 384 31.58 11.87 26.82
C VAL A 384 32.11 10.54 26.26
N LEU A 385 31.74 9.42 26.88
CA LEU A 385 32.10 8.08 26.39
C LEU A 385 30.99 7.01 26.47
N ILE A 386 29.78 7.35 26.95
CA ILE A 386 28.68 6.38 27.11
C ILE A 386 27.72 6.42 25.90
N ASP A 387 27.19 7.60 25.53
CA ASP A 387 26.14 7.69 24.50
C ASP A 387 26.57 7.28 23.08
N GLN A 388 27.82 7.56 22.70
CA GLN A 388 28.33 7.17 21.39
C GLN A 388 28.22 5.64 21.16
N TYR A 389 28.50 4.82 22.19
CA TYR A 389 28.40 3.36 22.10
C TYR A 389 26.97 2.84 21.95
N SER A 390 25.95 3.61 22.36
CA SER A 390 24.54 3.24 22.20
C SER A 390 24.06 3.52 20.76
N ILE A 391 24.37 4.71 20.22
CA ILE A 391 23.91 5.13 18.88
C ILE A 391 24.63 4.36 17.77
N ILE A 392 25.94 4.11 17.92
CA ILE A 392 26.75 3.30 17.00
C ILE A 392 26.19 1.86 16.85
N GLN A 393 25.39 1.36 17.81
CA GLN A 393 24.78 0.04 17.71
C GLN A 393 23.47 -0.02 16.93
N GLN A 394 22.82 1.10 16.62
CA GLN A 394 21.56 1.10 15.85
C GLN A 394 21.66 1.77 14.47
N MET A 395 22.53 2.77 14.29
CA MET A 395 22.73 3.48 13.03
C MET A 395 24.22 3.50 12.65
N GLU A 396 24.61 2.64 11.72
CA GLU A 396 26.00 2.50 11.24
C GLU A 396 26.14 3.07 9.83
N PHE A 397 27.23 3.77 9.56
CA PHE A 397 27.60 4.18 8.21
C PHE A 397 28.60 3.19 7.62
N ALA A 398 28.53 2.95 6.30
CA ALA A 398 29.49 2.11 5.59
C ALA A 398 30.86 2.77 5.36
N CYS A 399 31.00 4.04 5.72
CA CYS A 399 32.18 4.89 5.58
C CYS A 399 32.22 5.85 6.77
N GLU A 400 33.41 6.31 7.19
CA GLU A 400 33.51 7.39 8.19
C GLU A 400 33.02 8.74 7.62
N PHE A 401 33.17 8.93 6.30
CA PHE A 401 32.87 10.16 5.58
C PHE A 401 31.67 10.00 4.63
N VAL A 402 30.93 11.09 4.41
CA VAL A 402 30.03 11.23 3.26
C VAL A 402 30.87 11.58 2.03
N TYR A 403 30.90 10.66 1.06
CA TYR A 403 31.63 10.86 -0.19
C TYR A 403 30.84 11.72 -1.17
N VAL A 404 31.53 12.65 -1.81
CA VAL A 404 31.01 13.42 -2.94
C VAL A 404 31.98 13.24 -4.11
N PRO A 405 31.55 12.77 -5.29
CA PRO A 405 32.46 12.54 -6.40
C PRO A 405 33.00 13.89 -6.95
N PRO A 406 34.31 14.00 -7.25
CA PRO A 406 34.89 15.23 -7.76
C PRO A 406 34.33 15.60 -9.14
N LEU A 407 34.18 16.90 -9.39
CA LEU A 407 33.57 17.43 -10.62
C LEU A 407 34.48 17.20 -11.84
N THR A 408 34.21 16.13 -12.60
CA THR A 408 34.97 15.79 -13.81
C THR A 408 34.76 16.80 -14.93
N ASN A 409 35.81 17.55 -15.24
CA ASN A 409 35.83 18.65 -16.21
C ASN A 409 35.85 18.14 -17.68
N GLN A 410 34.76 17.51 -18.14
CA GLN A 410 34.66 16.92 -19.49
C GLN A 410 33.96 17.83 -20.52
N GLN A 411 34.73 18.73 -21.13
CA GLN A 411 34.34 19.41 -22.37
C GLN A 411 34.48 18.49 -23.62
N SER A 412 33.89 17.28 -23.62
CA SER A 412 33.85 16.41 -24.82
C SER A 412 32.90 15.20 -24.75
N ALA A 413 31.76 15.32 -24.06
CA ALA A 413 30.67 14.33 -24.15
C ALA A 413 29.37 14.98 -24.67
N GLN A 414 28.59 14.25 -25.49
CA GLN A 414 27.30 14.73 -25.98
C GLN A 414 26.35 14.99 -24.81
N LYS A 415 25.80 16.20 -24.69
CA LYS A 415 24.81 16.53 -23.66
C LYS A 415 23.63 15.55 -23.74
N PRO A 416 23.31 14.78 -22.68
CA PRO A 416 22.09 13.99 -22.67
C PRO A 416 20.87 14.93 -22.73
N ASN A 417 19.83 14.50 -23.43
CA ASN A 417 18.61 15.28 -23.62
C ASN A 417 17.96 15.57 -22.25
N PRO A 418 17.74 16.85 -21.85
CA PRO A 418 17.33 17.22 -20.49
C PRO A 418 15.99 16.60 -20.03
N ASN A 419 15.15 16.14 -20.97
CA ASN A 419 13.88 15.47 -20.67
C ASN A 419 14.02 14.00 -20.20
N VAL A 420 15.22 13.50 -19.89
CA VAL A 420 15.44 12.11 -19.40
C VAL A 420 16.21 12.05 -18.08
N MET A 421 15.61 12.61 -17.02
CA MET A 421 16.03 12.27 -15.64
C MET A 421 15.77 10.78 -15.37
N LYS A 422 16.84 9.97 -15.32
CA LYS A 422 16.76 8.52 -15.05
C LYS A 422 16.25 8.27 -13.62
N ARG A 423 15.03 7.73 -13.52
CA ARG A 423 14.43 7.24 -12.28
C ARG A 423 15.29 6.12 -11.68
N SER A 424 15.51 6.14 -10.35
CA SER A 424 16.20 5.05 -9.64
C SER A 424 15.54 3.69 -9.92
N ALA A 425 16.37 2.68 -10.19
CA ALA A 425 15.90 1.35 -10.57
C ALA A 425 15.17 0.60 -9.43
N LEU A 426 15.51 0.92 -8.18
CA LEU A 426 14.97 0.29 -6.97
C LEU A 426 13.48 0.58 -6.76
N LEU A 427 12.93 1.57 -7.48
CA LEU A 427 11.52 1.95 -7.40
C LEU A 427 10.63 1.00 -8.19
N PRO A 428 9.40 0.71 -7.70
CA PRO A 428 8.35 0.20 -8.58
C PRO A 428 8.05 1.25 -9.67
N PRO A 429 7.37 0.88 -10.77
CA PRO A 429 6.73 1.85 -11.65
C PRO A 429 5.83 2.82 -10.87
N LEU A 430 5.62 4.03 -11.38
CA LEU A 430 4.40 4.76 -11.05
C LEU A 430 3.22 3.99 -11.69
N LYS A 431 1.98 4.30 -11.31
CA LYS A 431 0.87 4.09 -12.24
C LYS A 431 1.18 4.92 -13.49
N ILE A 432 1.64 4.28 -14.57
CA ILE A 432 2.08 4.99 -15.78
C ILE A 432 0.83 5.48 -16.52
N LEU A 433 0.47 6.73 -16.28
CA LEU A 433 -0.28 7.53 -17.25
C LEU A 433 0.52 7.50 -18.56
N ARG A 434 -0.12 7.05 -19.65
CA ARG A 434 0.51 7.01 -20.98
C ARG A 434 0.96 8.42 -21.41
N PRO A 435 2.07 8.54 -22.16
CA PRO A 435 2.40 9.77 -22.88
C PRO A 435 1.24 10.21 -23.77
N HIS A 436 1.05 11.53 -23.90
CA HIS A 436 -0.14 12.12 -24.53
C HIS A 436 -0.10 12.21 -26.07
N HIS A 437 0.92 11.62 -26.72
CA HIS A 437 1.09 11.62 -28.18
C HIS A 437 1.47 10.22 -28.70
N PRO A 438 1.00 9.83 -29.91
CA PRO A 438 1.43 8.60 -30.55
C PRO A 438 2.88 8.71 -31.07
N PRO A 439 3.60 7.58 -31.21
CA PRO A 439 4.85 7.56 -31.97
C PRO A 439 4.57 7.82 -33.47
N PRO A 440 5.52 8.42 -34.22
CA PRO A 440 5.39 8.55 -35.67
C PRO A 440 5.37 7.17 -36.35
N PRO A 441 4.68 7.03 -37.51
CA PRO A 441 4.63 5.77 -38.25
C PRO A 441 6.01 5.37 -38.80
N PRO A 442 6.27 4.07 -39.01
CA PRO A 442 7.51 3.60 -39.61
C PRO A 442 7.65 4.07 -41.07
N PRO A 443 8.87 4.34 -41.55
CA PRO A 443 9.10 4.74 -42.94
C PRO A 443 8.78 3.58 -43.90
N ALA A 444 8.04 3.89 -44.98
CA ALA A 444 7.64 2.89 -45.97
C ALA A 444 8.86 2.37 -46.77
N SER A 445 9.07 1.05 -46.76
CA SER A 445 10.14 0.40 -47.50
C SER A 445 9.73 0.12 -48.95
N SER A 446 9.98 1.08 -49.85
CA SER A 446 9.87 0.88 -51.30
C SER A 446 11.13 1.35 -52.03
N LYS A 447 12.00 0.38 -52.35
CA LYS A 447 12.91 0.40 -53.49
C LYS A 447 12.51 -0.81 -54.36
N GLU A 448 12.66 -0.84 -55.69
CA GLU A 448 13.62 -0.22 -56.62
C GLU A 448 12.92 0.08 -57.98
N PRO A 449 13.59 0.60 -59.03
CA PRO A 449 14.62 1.66 -59.10
C PRO A 449 14.37 2.71 -60.23
N HIS A 450 15.23 3.75 -60.30
CA HIS A 450 15.42 4.71 -61.43
C HIS A 450 14.25 5.69 -61.75
N SER A 451 14.44 6.87 -62.35
CA SER A 451 15.58 7.83 -62.47
C SER A 451 14.98 9.25 -62.77
N PRO A 452 15.76 10.37 -62.85
CA PRO A 452 15.25 11.69 -62.41
C PRO A 452 14.95 12.75 -63.51
N LEU A 453 14.50 13.93 -63.02
CA LEU A 453 14.58 15.31 -63.58
C LEU A 453 13.29 15.96 -64.13
N VAL A 454 12.85 17.01 -63.40
CA VAL A 454 12.56 18.39 -63.85
C VAL A 454 11.61 18.61 -65.06
N THR A 455 10.46 19.24 -64.81
CA THR A 455 10.09 20.52 -65.48
C THR A 455 8.95 21.28 -64.78
N PHE A 456 9.18 22.57 -64.55
CA PHE A 456 8.17 23.67 -64.53
C PHE A 456 8.22 24.36 -65.93
N PRO A 457 7.40 25.39 -66.30
CA PRO A 457 6.36 26.13 -65.57
C PRO A 457 5.01 26.12 -66.36
N GLU A 458 4.17 27.15 -66.63
CA GLU A 458 4.14 28.61 -66.37
C GLU A 458 2.72 29.24 -66.54
N LYS A 459 2.54 30.47 -66.01
CA LYS A 459 1.66 31.61 -66.41
C LYS A 459 0.17 31.43 -66.75
N ILE A 460 -0.65 32.27 -66.10
CA ILE A 460 -1.26 33.55 -66.59
C ILE A 460 -1.86 34.22 -65.32
N ILE A 461 -1.46 35.38 -64.77
CA ILE A 461 -1.16 36.76 -65.23
C ILE A 461 -2.20 37.76 -64.61
N MET A 462 -1.68 38.61 -63.70
CA MET A 462 -2.05 40.00 -63.33
C MET A 462 -3.46 40.42 -62.85
N GLY A 463 -3.45 41.27 -61.81
CA GLY A 463 -4.49 42.24 -61.41
C GLY A 463 -4.11 42.92 -60.09
N GLN A 464 -4.02 44.25 -60.02
CA GLN A 464 -3.54 45.01 -58.84
C GLN A 464 -4.56 46.08 -58.38
N MET A 465 -4.65 46.34 -57.07
CA MET A 465 -4.43 47.64 -56.39
C MET A 465 -4.93 47.60 -54.92
N GLU A 466 -4.82 48.71 -54.19
CA GLU A 466 -4.49 48.73 -52.75
C GLU A 466 -5.55 49.34 -51.81
N GLU A 467 -5.42 49.00 -50.52
CA GLU A 467 -5.59 49.84 -49.31
C GLU A 467 -6.96 50.19 -48.64
N ASN A 468 -6.84 50.30 -47.30
CA ASN A 468 -7.55 51.12 -46.29
C ASN A 468 -8.90 50.76 -45.63
N GLU A 469 -8.78 50.58 -44.30
CA GLU A 469 -9.56 51.08 -43.14
C GLU A 469 -11.10 51.02 -43.03
N ASP A 470 -11.56 50.14 -42.13
CA ASP A 470 -12.13 50.43 -40.79
C ASP A 470 -13.48 51.22 -40.59
N LEU A 471 -14.04 51.06 -39.38
CA LEU A 471 -15.08 51.85 -38.68
C LEU A 471 -16.60 51.65 -38.97
N LYS A 472 -17.30 51.23 -37.90
CA LYS A 472 -18.64 51.68 -37.42
C LYS A 472 -19.91 51.48 -38.30
N GLY A 473 -20.68 50.43 -37.97
CA GLY A 473 -21.73 50.57 -36.94
C GLY A 473 -23.21 50.84 -37.34
N THR A 474 -24.10 50.12 -36.64
CA THR A 474 -25.58 50.31 -36.50
C THR A 474 -26.49 49.93 -37.67
N GLY A 475 -27.62 49.27 -37.35
CA GLY A 475 -28.69 48.88 -38.28
C GLY A 475 -29.51 47.69 -37.76
N ASN A 476 -30.82 47.84 -37.57
CA ASN A 476 -31.68 46.83 -36.91
C ASN A 476 -32.53 45.99 -37.89
N ASN A 477 -32.60 44.69 -37.62
CA ASN A 477 -33.65 43.70 -37.96
C ASN A 477 -34.73 44.03 -39.01
N LEU A 478 -34.62 43.41 -40.19
CA LEU A 478 -35.72 42.86 -41.01
C LEU A 478 -35.09 41.78 -41.93
N HIS A 479 -35.60 40.57 -42.13
CA HIS A 479 -36.99 40.12 -42.27
C HIS A 479 -37.31 38.78 -41.55
N LYS A 480 -38.61 38.57 -41.29
CA LYS A 480 -39.28 37.25 -41.15
C LYS A 480 -40.20 37.02 -42.37
N TYR A 481 -40.96 35.92 -42.36
CA TYR A 481 -41.90 35.42 -43.40
C TYR A 481 -41.21 34.74 -44.60
N ASP A 482 -41.87 33.83 -45.34
CA ASP A 482 -42.73 32.69 -44.96
C ASP A 482 -43.03 31.84 -46.23
N ASN A 483 -43.71 30.69 -46.03
CA ASN A 483 -44.53 29.89 -46.96
C ASN A 483 -44.29 28.38 -46.67
N VAL A 484 -45.10 27.66 -45.89
CA VAL A 484 -46.57 27.64 -45.66
C VAL A 484 -47.37 27.06 -46.84
N ALA A 485 -47.42 25.72 -46.88
CA ALA A 485 -48.51 24.94 -47.47
C ALA A 485 -48.55 23.53 -46.83
N PHE A 486 -49.70 22.92 -46.51
CA PHE A 486 -51.06 23.45 -46.38
C PHE A 486 -51.82 22.55 -45.37
N ASN A 487 -52.65 23.15 -44.50
CA ASN A 487 -54.03 22.75 -44.15
C ASN A 487 -54.55 21.34 -44.61
N LEU A 488 -55.34 20.56 -43.85
CA LEU A 488 -56.31 20.84 -42.77
C LEU A 488 -56.67 19.53 -42.00
N LYS A 489 -57.49 19.67 -40.92
CA LYS A 489 -58.52 18.76 -40.33
C LYS A 489 -58.55 17.25 -40.72
N ALA A 490 -58.88 16.31 -39.84
CA ALA A 490 -59.84 16.42 -38.72
C ALA A 490 -59.64 15.36 -37.60
N LYS A 491 -60.11 15.69 -36.39
CA LYS A 491 -60.76 14.74 -35.46
C LYS A 491 -61.81 15.46 -34.59
N THR A 492 -62.92 15.81 -35.23
CA THR A 492 -64.26 15.94 -34.62
C THR A 492 -64.97 14.59 -34.77
N SER A 493 -65.89 14.15 -33.92
CA SER A 493 -66.57 14.71 -32.73
C SER A 493 -66.64 13.59 -31.63
N ASP A 494 -67.27 13.65 -30.45
CA ASP A 494 -68.42 14.41 -29.91
C ASP A 494 -68.25 14.77 -28.42
N PRO A 495 -68.94 15.82 -27.92
CA PRO A 495 -69.38 15.94 -26.53
C PRO A 495 -70.91 16.00 -26.40
N VAL A 496 -71.42 15.60 -25.23
CA VAL A 496 -72.84 15.72 -24.80
C VAL A 496 -72.99 17.01 -23.96
N PRO A 497 -74.16 17.71 -23.97
CA PRO A 497 -74.15 19.18 -24.05
C PRO A 497 -74.25 19.97 -22.73
N GLU A 498 -74.38 21.30 -22.92
CA GLU A 498 -74.69 22.38 -21.96
C GLU A 498 -73.49 23.07 -21.26
N GLY A 499 -73.69 24.37 -21.00
CA GLY A 499 -72.73 25.31 -20.38
C GLY A 499 -73.54 26.31 -19.52
N PRO A 500 -73.22 27.62 -19.45
CA PRO A 500 -72.05 28.36 -19.94
C PRO A 500 -71.30 29.13 -18.81
N GLY A 501 -70.10 29.68 -19.08
CA GLY A 501 -69.41 30.54 -18.10
C GLY A 501 -68.06 31.13 -18.56
N ARG A 502 -68.04 32.45 -18.81
CA ARG A 502 -66.86 33.32 -19.05
C ARG A 502 -66.76 34.31 -17.85
N PRO A 503 -65.77 35.22 -17.73
CA PRO A 503 -64.51 35.41 -18.49
C PRO A 503 -63.27 35.74 -17.60
N HIS A 504 -62.18 36.18 -18.25
CA HIS A 504 -61.07 37.04 -17.76
C HIS A 504 -59.77 36.41 -17.18
N ALA A 505 -58.68 37.10 -17.55
CA ALA A 505 -57.33 37.12 -16.97
C ALA A 505 -57.19 38.42 -16.11
N PRO A 506 -56.04 38.88 -15.57
CA PRO A 506 -54.65 38.47 -15.84
C PRO A 506 -53.66 38.53 -14.63
N GLN A 507 -52.36 38.47 -14.95
CA GLN A 507 -51.25 39.27 -14.36
C GLN A 507 -50.90 39.25 -12.84
N SER A 508 -49.65 38.84 -12.60
CA SER A 508 -48.58 39.59 -11.89
C SER A 508 -48.57 39.84 -10.37
N SER A 509 -47.50 39.30 -9.74
CA SER A 509 -46.61 40.01 -8.78
C SER A 509 -47.20 40.37 -7.39
N PRO A 510 -46.43 40.91 -6.41
CA PRO A 510 -44.99 41.26 -6.40
C PRO A 510 -44.20 40.76 -5.15
N ALA A 511 -43.00 41.33 -4.98
CA ALA A 511 -42.33 41.69 -3.71
C ALA A 511 -41.29 40.77 -3.01
N VAL A 512 -40.04 41.26 -3.07
CA VAL A 512 -39.06 41.46 -1.96
C VAL A 512 -38.34 40.27 -1.28
N VAL A 513 -37.10 40.06 -1.76
CA VAL A 513 -35.81 39.96 -1.02
C VAL A 513 -35.73 39.16 0.31
N ARG A 514 -35.23 37.92 0.17
CA ARG A 514 -34.05 37.32 0.86
C ARG A 514 -33.65 37.84 2.26
N LYS A 515 -33.67 36.92 3.24
CA LYS A 515 -32.45 36.24 3.73
C LYS A 515 -32.81 34.83 4.22
N ALA A 516 -31.81 34.00 4.55
CA ALA A 516 -31.98 32.54 4.65
C ALA A 516 -31.50 31.98 6.00
N LEU A 517 -32.07 30.83 6.41
CA LEU A 517 -31.47 29.84 7.32
C LEU A 517 -32.08 28.44 7.05
N LEU A 518 -31.47 27.39 7.61
CA LEU A 518 -31.85 25.97 7.43
C LEU A 518 -32.95 25.54 8.41
N PRO A 519 -33.69 24.46 8.08
CA PRO A 519 -33.80 23.34 9.04
C PRO A 519 -33.66 21.94 8.39
N PRO A 520 -33.54 20.85 9.19
CA PRO A 520 -33.07 19.54 8.70
C PRO A 520 -34.21 18.45 8.72
N PRO A 521 -34.04 17.13 9.01
CA PRO A 521 -34.74 16.08 8.25
C PRO A 521 -35.86 15.33 9.01
N LEU A 522 -36.75 14.64 8.29
CA LEU A 522 -37.76 13.73 8.89
C LEU A 522 -38.07 12.48 8.05
N ARG A 523 -38.68 11.49 8.73
CA ARG A 523 -38.98 10.13 8.25
C ARG A 523 -40.30 10.02 7.47
N ALA A 524 -40.42 8.93 6.72
CA ALA A 524 -41.65 8.20 6.48
C ALA A 524 -41.33 6.70 6.25
N ASN A 525 -42.23 5.72 6.35
CA ASN A 525 -43.28 5.37 7.33
C ASN A 525 -43.85 4.01 6.87
N LEU A 526 -44.14 3.06 7.77
CA LEU A 526 -44.68 1.73 7.41
C LEU A 526 -45.98 1.40 8.18
N PRO A 527 -47.03 0.88 7.50
CA PRO A 527 -48.29 0.44 8.11
C PRO A 527 -48.27 -1.07 8.55
N PRO A 528 -49.30 -1.57 9.28
CA PRO A 528 -49.11 -2.59 10.33
C PRO A 528 -49.66 -4.04 10.05
N PRO A 529 -49.45 -5.01 10.98
CA PRO A 529 -49.80 -6.44 10.81
C PRO A 529 -50.96 -6.98 11.72
N ALA A 530 -51.14 -8.32 11.71
CA ALA A 530 -52.07 -9.19 12.51
C ALA A 530 -53.51 -9.38 11.95
N PRO A 531 -54.27 -10.47 12.30
CA PRO A 531 -54.08 -11.50 13.33
C PRO A 531 -54.04 -12.98 12.81
N ALA A 532 -54.32 -13.99 13.67
CA ALA A 532 -53.88 -15.40 13.53
C ALA A 532 -54.94 -16.51 13.82
N SER A 533 -54.63 -17.78 13.50
CA SER A 533 -55.36 -19.01 13.93
C SER A 533 -54.56 -20.34 13.75
N GLN A 534 -54.97 -21.44 14.42
CA GLN A 534 -54.39 -22.82 14.38
C GLN A 534 -55.50 -23.87 14.00
N PRO A 535 -55.39 -25.22 14.19
CA PRO A 535 -54.30 -26.24 14.19
C PRO A 535 -54.64 -27.49 13.28
N LEU A 536 -54.10 -28.70 13.59
CA LEU A 536 -54.37 -30.09 13.05
C LEU A 536 -53.48 -30.54 11.86
N LYS A 537 -53.04 -31.81 11.67
CA LYS A 537 -53.18 -33.13 12.37
C LYS A 537 -52.01 -34.09 11.96
N GLY A 538 -51.72 -35.16 12.71
CA GLY A 538 -50.68 -36.19 12.41
C GLY A 538 -51.13 -37.32 11.44
N PRO A 539 -50.36 -38.43 11.23
CA PRO A 539 -49.74 -39.25 12.29
C PRO A 539 -48.34 -39.90 12.03
N HIS A 540 -47.86 -40.63 13.06
CA HIS A 540 -46.68 -41.55 13.16
C HIS A 540 -47.04 -43.01 12.72
N PRO A 541 -46.16 -44.06 12.67
CA PRO A 541 -45.07 -44.47 13.62
C PRO A 541 -43.76 -45.00 12.95
N ASN A 542 -42.70 -45.58 13.57
CA ASN A 542 -42.42 -46.39 14.80
C ASN A 542 -40.98 -46.11 15.34
N SER A 543 -40.45 -46.65 16.47
CA SER A 543 -41.01 -46.98 17.81
C SER A 543 -39.91 -47.51 18.78
N GLU A 544 -39.63 -46.79 19.89
CA GLU A 544 -39.06 -47.26 21.20
C GLU A 544 -37.62 -47.86 21.27
N LEU A 545 -36.91 -47.98 22.42
CA LEU A 545 -37.20 -47.94 23.90
C LEU A 545 -36.08 -47.10 24.66
N LEU A 546 -35.75 -47.09 25.98
CA LEU A 546 -36.25 -47.70 27.25
C LEU A 546 -35.87 -46.89 28.55
N ARG A 547 -36.31 -45.63 28.69
CA ARG A 547 -36.82 -45.00 29.96
C ARG A 547 -36.16 -45.20 31.36
N SER A 548 -35.77 -44.10 32.02
CA SER A 548 -35.92 -43.77 33.48
C SER A 548 -35.58 -42.27 33.72
N GLN A 549 -36.42 -41.36 34.26
CA GLN A 549 -36.89 -41.17 35.66
C GLN A 549 -35.72 -41.00 36.68
N GLU A 550 -35.64 -39.97 37.55
CA GLU A 550 -36.69 -39.28 38.33
C GLU A 550 -36.52 -37.75 38.62
N GLN A 551 -37.68 -37.06 38.68
CA GLN A 551 -38.19 -36.07 39.68
C GLN A 551 -37.56 -34.69 40.01
N ARG A 552 -38.43 -33.79 40.53
CA ARG A 552 -38.19 -32.40 41.03
C ARG A 552 -38.35 -32.32 42.57
N PRO A 553 -37.95 -31.21 43.20
CA PRO A 553 -38.98 -30.33 43.80
C PRO A 553 -38.85 -28.84 43.38
N THR A 554 -39.68 -27.96 43.95
CA THR A 554 -39.89 -26.56 43.53
C THR A 554 -39.88 -25.58 44.73
N ASN A 555 -40.21 -24.29 44.47
CA ASN A 555 -40.53 -23.22 45.44
C ASN A 555 -39.29 -22.42 45.96
N ASN A 556 -39.30 -21.09 46.13
CA ASN A 556 -40.38 -20.07 46.09
C ASN A 556 -39.94 -18.72 45.45
N ILE A 557 -40.95 -17.92 45.10
CA ILE A 557 -40.98 -16.49 44.69
C ILE A 557 -41.87 -15.82 45.78
N PRO A 558 -41.64 -14.58 46.32
CA PRO A 558 -41.63 -13.33 45.52
C PRO A 558 -40.88 -12.06 46.02
N LYS A 559 -40.74 -11.09 45.09
CA LYS A 559 -40.80 -9.60 45.28
C LYS A 559 -39.67 -8.90 46.06
N GLU A 560 -39.47 -7.57 45.95
CA GLU A 560 -40.36 -6.51 45.39
C GLU A 560 -39.62 -5.43 44.55
N GLU A 561 -40.43 -4.71 43.76
CA GLU A 561 -40.16 -3.58 42.82
C GLU A 561 -40.52 -2.22 43.52
N PRO A 562 -40.55 -1.02 42.89
CA PRO A 562 -40.04 -0.56 41.58
C PRO A 562 -39.33 0.84 41.56
N GLU A 563 -38.88 1.21 40.36
CA GLU A 563 -38.81 2.52 39.64
C GLU A 563 -39.48 3.82 40.18
N ILE A 564 -39.02 5.00 39.68
CA ILE A 564 -39.75 5.97 38.79
C ILE A 564 -39.13 7.41 38.82
N GLY A 565 -39.12 8.11 37.66
CA GLY A 565 -39.09 9.59 37.54
C GLY A 565 -37.71 10.20 37.19
N GLU A 566 -37.36 10.69 35.98
CA GLU A 566 -37.99 11.50 34.91
C GLU A 566 -37.75 13.03 34.98
N HIS A 567 -37.28 13.57 33.83
CA HIS A 567 -37.58 14.87 33.22
C HIS A 567 -37.38 16.21 33.98
N LEU A 568 -36.46 17.08 33.50
CA LEU A 568 -36.76 18.14 32.48
C LEU A 568 -35.50 18.94 32.01
N LEU A 569 -35.70 20.03 31.25
CA LEU A 569 -34.75 20.67 30.31
C LEU A 569 -34.36 22.14 30.62
N HIS A 570 -33.28 22.57 29.95
CA HIS A 570 -33.03 23.90 29.34
C HIS A 570 -32.41 25.09 30.12
N ALA A 571 -31.45 25.74 29.43
CA ALA A 571 -31.11 27.19 29.45
C ALA A 571 -30.42 27.76 30.73
N GLU A 572 -29.66 28.87 30.73
CA GLU A 572 -28.96 29.64 29.67
C GLU A 572 -27.88 30.57 30.30
N TYR A 573 -27.01 31.16 29.45
CA TYR A 573 -26.31 32.45 29.61
C TYR A 573 -25.50 32.87 30.87
N SER A 574 -24.24 33.26 30.58
CA SER A 574 -23.57 34.52 31.00
C SER A 574 -22.60 34.56 32.20
N TYR A 575 -21.70 35.55 32.10
CA TYR A 575 -20.63 35.94 33.00
C TYR A 575 -21.12 36.52 34.35
N ALA A 576 -20.35 36.28 35.41
CA ALA A 576 -20.06 37.29 36.43
C ALA A 576 -18.70 37.02 37.11
N ILE A 577 -17.80 38.00 37.08
CA ILE A 577 -16.66 38.12 38.00
C ILE A 577 -17.12 38.98 39.18
N PRO A 578 -16.73 38.65 40.41
CA PRO A 578 -16.44 39.67 41.41
C PRO A 578 -14.96 39.66 41.78
N GLU A 579 -14.28 40.79 41.53
CA GLU A 579 -13.08 41.16 42.27
C GLU A 579 -13.48 41.63 43.68
N GLY A 580 -12.51 41.82 44.59
CA GLY A 580 -12.68 42.83 45.65
C GLY A 580 -12.28 42.44 47.07
N SER A 581 -11.00 42.65 47.39
CA SER A 581 -10.50 43.21 48.68
C SER A 581 -10.84 42.56 50.03
N GLY A 582 -9.81 42.38 50.86
CA GLY A 582 -9.93 42.06 52.29
C GLY A 582 -8.56 41.89 52.93
N MET A 583 -7.98 42.98 53.47
CA MET A 583 -6.58 43.04 53.90
C MET A 583 -6.44 43.17 55.44
N GLU A 584 -5.27 42.74 55.94
CA GLU A 584 -4.62 43.13 57.21
C GLU A 584 -5.00 42.50 58.59
N MET A 585 -4.00 41.78 59.12
CA MET A 585 -3.32 42.00 60.42
C MET A 585 -3.98 41.69 61.81
N SER A 586 -3.58 40.52 62.36
CA SER A 586 -2.45 40.42 63.33
C SER A 586 -2.67 39.97 64.81
N ASN A 587 -1.64 39.24 65.28
CA ASN A 587 -0.96 39.28 66.60
C ASN A 587 -1.35 38.37 67.80
N PHE A 588 -0.26 38.02 68.53
CA PHE A 588 -0.09 37.38 69.87
C PHE A 588 -0.37 35.86 70.03
N SER A 589 0.29 35.11 70.93
CA SER A 589 1.68 35.19 71.48
C SER A 589 2.07 33.98 72.36
N VAL A 590 3.29 33.45 72.18
CA VAL A 590 4.22 32.84 73.18
C VAL A 590 3.74 31.85 74.26
N ALA A 591 4.40 30.68 74.29
CA ALA A 591 4.84 29.97 75.50
C ALA A 591 6.34 29.57 75.34
N ASN A 592 7.07 29.25 76.42
CA ASN A 592 8.53 29.49 76.49
C ASN A 592 9.37 28.37 77.20
N SER A 593 10.71 28.50 77.15
CA SER A 593 11.77 27.74 77.88
C SER A 593 12.26 26.40 77.27
N LYS A 594 13.53 25.96 77.41
CA LYS A 594 14.82 26.55 77.92
C LYS A 594 16.05 25.75 77.42
N LEU A 595 17.25 26.36 77.40
CA LEU A 595 18.56 25.73 77.06
C LEU A 595 19.32 25.17 78.30
N PRO A 596 20.29 24.24 78.12
CA PRO A 596 21.72 24.61 78.29
C PRO A 596 22.69 23.96 77.26
N LEU A 597 24.01 23.91 77.54
CA LEU A 597 25.10 23.85 76.53
C LEU A 597 26.22 22.81 76.85
N LYS A 598 27.00 22.42 75.81
CA LYS A 598 28.38 21.84 75.76
C LYS A 598 28.65 20.29 75.76
N SER A 599 29.11 19.83 74.59
CA SER A 599 30.39 19.09 74.29
C SER A 599 30.67 17.62 74.65
N VAL A 600 31.45 16.97 73.75
CA VAL A 600 32.38 15.80 73.87
C VAL A 600 32.02 14.50 73.11
N SER A 601 33.06 13.90 72.53
CA SER A 601 33.29 12.76 71.60
C SER A 601 32.38 11.50 71.55
N PRO A 602 32.39 10.72 70.44
CA PRO A 602 31.58 9.51 70.24
C PRO A 602 32.21 8.17 70.75
N PRO A 603 31.38 7.17 71.13
CA PRO A 603 31.78 5.78 71.39
C PRO A 603 31.63 4.83 70.16
N PRO A 604 32.11 3.56 70.22
CA PRO A 604 32.48 2.77 69.01
C PRO A 604 31.49 1.68 68.53
N LEU A 605 31.76 1.16 67.32
CA LEU A 605 31.10 0.00 66.67
C LEU A 605 31.59 -1.37 67.19
N PRO A 606 30.68 -2.35 67.32
CA PRO A 606 30.92 -3.72 66.83
C PRO A 606 29.63 -4.42 66.30
N PRO A 607 29.68 -5.68 65.79
CA PRO A 607 30.64 -6.31 64.87
C PRO A 607 29.93 -6.96 63.63
N ARG A 608 30.69 -7.58 62.70
CA ARG A 608 30.13 -8.25 61.49
C ARG A 608 30.54 -9.73 61.35
N PRO A 609 29.61 -10.68 61.52
CA PRO A 609 29.65 -12.02 60.90
C PRO A 609 28.30 -12.39 60.22
N SER A 610 28.15 -13.42 59.38
CA SER A 610 29.14 -14.23 58.64
C SER A 610 28.45 -15.07 57.55
N PHE A 611 28.75 -14.84 56.26
CA PHE A 611 28.68 -15.90 55.23
C PHE A 611 29.67 -15.75 54.06
N MET A 612 30.31 -14.59 53.88
CA MET A 612 31.49 -14.47 53.00
C MET A 612 32.63 -15.38 53.50
N LYS A 613 32.71 -16.59 52.94
CA LYS A 613 33.78 -17.56 53.20
C LYS A 613 34.78 -17.58 52.04
N ARG A 614 36.01 -17.18 52.39
CA ARG A 614 37.29 -17.48 51.71
C ARG A 614 37.62 -16.65 50.46
N ILE A 615 38.89 -16.24 50.46
CA ILE A 615 39.67 -15.55 49.42
C ILE A 615 41.10 -16.19 49.51
N PRO A 616 42.18 -15.53 49.05
CA PRO A 616 42.99 -15.86 47.88
C PRO A 616 44.21 -16.79 48.19
N GLU A 617 45.12 -16.92 47.22
CA GLU A 617 46.58 -17.08 47.43
C GLU A 617 47.31 -16.69 46.11
N TYR A 618 48.08 -15.58 46.05
CA TYR A 618 49.56 -15.41 46.16
C TYR A 618 50.39 -15.95 44.95
N LEU A 619 51.55 -15.44 44.51
CA LEU A 619 52.62 -14.53 45.01
C LEU A 619 52.90 -13.43 43.93
N VAL A 620 53.32 -12.18 44.19
CA VAL A 620 54.45 -11.58 44.95
C VAL A 620 55.84 -11.72 44.29
N LEU A 621 56.42 -10.58 43.88
CA LEU A 621 57.84 -10.20 44.07
C LEU A 621 58.05 -8.67 43.85
N LEU A 622 59.19 -8.12 44.29
CA LEU A 622 59.53 -6.68 44.46
C LEU A 622 60.81 -6.31 43.65
N PRO A 623 61.41 -5.09 43.65
CA PRO A 623 61.09 -3.79 44.30
C PRO A 623 61.21 -2.54 43.36
N ARG A 624 61.20 -1.31 43.93
CA ARG A 624 61.63 -0.03 43.30
C ARG A 624 63.16 0.17 43.43
N PRO A 625 63.84 1.03 42.62
CA PRO A 625 64.11 2.41 43.07
C PRO A 625 64.29 3.53 41.99
N SER A 626 64.18 4.79 42.46
CA SER A 626 64.85 6.05 42.01
C SER A 626 65.08 6.43 40.53
N THR A 627 64.67 7.66 40.20
CA THR A 627 65.16 8.57 39.13
C THR A 627 66.70 8.72 39.10
N PRO A 628 67.33 9.00 37.93
CA PRO A 628 67.61 10.41 37.58
C PRO A 628 67.68 10.80 36.07
N THR A 629 67.43 12.09 35.79
CA THR A 629 67.85 12.96 34.65
C THR A 629 67.58 12.58 33.17
N ALA A 630 67.23 13.60 32.36
CA ALA A 630 67.44 13.67 30.90
C ALA A 630 68.96 13.83 30.58
N PRO A 631 69.50 13.68 29.33
CA PRO A 631 68.97 14.11 28.01
C PRO A 631 69.18 13.01 26.92
N PRO A 632 69.26 13.26 25.59
CA PRO A 632 68.96 14.44 24.78
C PRO A 632 67.88 14.21 23.70
N ALA A 633 67.69 15.17 22.80
CA ALA A 633 66.97 14.98 21.55
C ALA A 633 67.89 14.34 20.49
N ASP A 634 67.31 13.52 19.61
CA ASP A 634 68.01 12.76 18.55
C ASP A 634 67.14 12.75 17.25
N PRO A 635 67.65 12.28 16.09
CA PRO A 635 67.39 12.92 14.78
C PRO A 635 66.03 12.62 14.12
N PRO A 636 65.64 13.43 13.09
CA PRO A 636 64.46 13.16 12.28
C PRO A 636 64.50 11.78 11.60
N ALA A 637 63.35 11.10 11.60
CA ALA A 637 63.15 9.82 10.94
C ALA A 637 63.20 9.95 9.40
N PRO A 638 63.65 8.92 8.65
CA PRO A 638 63.96 9.03 7.23
C PRO A 638 62.73 9.05 6.32
N ASP A 639 62.81 9.83 5.24
CA ASP A 639 61.81 9.91 4.17
C ASP A 639 61.71 8.59 3.36
N PHE A 640 60.79 7.72 3.76
CA PHE A 640 60.33 6.59 2.95
C PHE A 640 58.80 6.46 2.91
N ILE A 641 58.10 7.59 2.79
CA ILE A 641 56.74 7.59 2.23
C ILE A 641 56.88 7.63 0.71
N HIS A 642 56.83 6.46 0.06
CA HIS A 642 56.27 6.42 -1.28
C HIS A 642 54.80 6.84 -1.15
N PRO A 643 54.34 7.95 -1.77
CA PRO A 643 52.93 8.27 -1.76
C PRO A 643 52.18 7.13 -2.45
N ALA A 644 51.15 6.60 -1.80
CA ALA A 644 50.14 5.84 -2.51
C ALA A 644 49.59 6.77 -3.62
N PRO A 645 49.41 6.28 -4.86
CA PRO A 645 48.95 7.15 -5.94
C PRO A 645 47.60 7.75 -5.55
N GLN A 646 47.51 9.08 -5.59
CA GLN A 646 46.26 9.82 -5.40
C GLN A 646 45.33 9.51 -6.58
N ASP A 647 44.61 8.39 -6.48
CA ASP A 647 43.60 7.94 -7.43
C ASP A 647 42.32 8.77 -7.25
N ASN A 648 42.42 10.06 -7.55
CA ASN A 648 41.34 11.05 -7.54
C ASN A 648 40.28 10.77 -8.64
N GLN A 649 40.27 9.57 -9.21
CA GLN A 649 39.18 9.08 -10.03
C GLN A 649 37.92 8.89 -9.17
N PRO A 650 36.72 9.22 -9.70
CA PRO A 650 35.47 8.90 -9.04
C PRO A 650 35.33 7.41 -8.71
N LEU A 651 34.76 7.10 -7.55
CA LEU A 651 34.55 5.73 -7.12
C LEU A 651 33.54 4.97 -8.02
N PRO A 652 33.78 3.69 -8.35
CA PRO A 652 32.99 2.93 -9.34
C PRO A 652 31.63 2.40 -8.82
N GLY A 653 31.31 2.66 -7.56
CA GLY A 653 30.10 2.26 -6.85
C GLY A 653 29.79 3.27 -5.75
N ASN A 654 28.67 3.10 -5.03
CA ASN A 654 28.20 4.08 -4.06
C ASN A 654 28.60 3.72 -2.62
N PRO A 655 29.57 4.43 -1.98
CA PRO A 655 29.98 4.17 -0.59
C PRO A 655 28.97 4.72 0.43
N ASN A 656 28.10 5.65 0.03
CA ASN A 656 27.16 6.36 0.90
C ASN A 656 25.97 5.46 1.27
N VAL A 657 26.21 4.61 2.28
CA VAL A 657 25.27 3.62 2.80
C VAL A 657 25.12 3.77 4.30
N ILE A 658 23.89 3.68 4.79
CA ILE A 658 23.53 3.61 6.21
C ILE A 658 22.85 2.27 6.48
N LEU A 659 23.28 1.58 7.53
CA LEU A 659 22.68 0.37 8.07
C LEU A 659 21.89 0.69 9.33
N VAL A 660 20.71 0.11 9.45
CA VAL A 660 19.84 0.23 10.63
C VAL A 660 19.60 -1.15 11.24
N ARG A 661 19.96 -1.31 12.52
CA ARG A 661 19.69 -2.54 13.29
C ARG A 661 18.32 -2.45 13.98
N LEU A 662 17.27 -2.86 13.28
CA LEU A 662 15.90 -2.86 13.83
C LEU A 662 15.67 -3.98 14.86
N GLY A 663 16.49 -5.03 14.83
CA GLY A 663 16.41 -6.13 15.80
C GLY A 663 16.58 -5.73 17.27
N THR A 664 17.26 -4.61 17.54
CA THR A 664 17.57 -4.10 18.90
C THR A 664 16.68 -2.93 19.34
N LEU A 665 15.51 -2.70 18.70
CA LEU A 665 14.62 -1.61 19.08
C LEU A 665 14.09 -1.72 20.52
N VAL A 666 13.92 -2.95 21.04
CA VAL A 666 13.35 -3.24 22.37
C VAL A 666 14.43 -3.37 23.46
N THR A 667 15.73 -3.33 23.11
CA THR A 667 16.78 -3.15 24.11
C THR A 667 16.87 -1.67 24.46
N GLU A 668 15.98 -1.25 25.36
CA GLU A 668 15.83 0.12 25.88
C GLU A 668 16.84 0.44 27.00
N GLU A 669 17.92 -0.36 27.11
CA GLU A 669 18.99 -0.18 28.08
C GLU A 669 19.69 1.17 27.90
N ASN A 670 19.69 1.99 28.96
CA ASN A 670 20.33 3.30 29.04
C ASN A 670 19.73 4.41 28.16
N VAL A 671 18.41 4.39 27.88
CA VAL A 671 17.70 5.51 27.26
C VAL A 671 16.47 5.91 28.08
N CYS A 672 16.34 7.20 28.41
CA CYS A 672 15.15 7.72 29.08
C CYS A 672 13.97 7.83 28.09
N THR A 673 12.79 7.33 28.46
CA THR A 673 11.59 7.44 27.63
C THR A 673 10.84 8.74 27.96
N MET A 674 10.73 9.62 26.98
CA MET A 674 9.94 10.85 27.06
C MET A 674 8.48 10.60 26.69
N GLN A 675 7.56 11.36 27.29
CA GLN A 675 6.14 11.35 26.97
C GLN A 675 5.81 12.33 25.83
N GLY A 676 4.92 11.94 24.92
CA GLY A 676 4.43 12.80 23.85
C GLY A 676 5.22 12.69 22.55
N VAL A 677 5.16 13.74 21.73
CA VAL A 677 5.75 13.81 20.38
C VAL A 677 6.92 14.82 20.40
N PRO A 678 8.07 14.55 19.75
CA PRO A 678 9.12 15.55 19.62
C PRO A 678 8.62 16.82 18.90
N ILE A 679 9.15 17.97 19.28
CA ILE A 679 9.02 19.20 18.49
C ILE A 679 9.61 18.91 17.11
N SER A 680 8.84 19.14 16.04
CA SER A 680 9.23 18.75 14.68
C SER A 680 9.06 19.90 13.70
N CYS A 681 10.00 20.00 12.76
CA CYS A 681 9.94 20.98 11.68
C CYS A 681 8.70 20.74 10.80
N SER A 682 7.87 21.78 10.65
CA SER A 682 6.63 21.74 9.85
C SER A 682 6.83 21.48 8.35
N GLN A 683 8.05 21.66 7.82
CA GLN A 683 8.38 21.46 6.40
C GLN A 683 8.73 19.99 6.08
N CYS A 684 9.67 19.38 6.83
CA CYS A 684 10.19 18.04 6.53
C CYS A 684 9.85 16.97 7.59
N GLY A 685 9.46 17.38 8.80
CA GLY A 685 9.20 16.51 9.94
C GLY A 685 10.44 16.07 10.72
N SER A 686 11.61 16.70 10.56
CA SER A 686 12.76 16.43 11.43
C SER A 686 12.45 16.86 12.87
N ALA A 687 12.78 16.01 13.84
CA ALA A 687 12.78 16.40 15.25
C ALA A 687 13.84 17.48 15.46
N LEU A 688 13.50 18.49 16.25
CA LEU A 688 14.36 19.61 16.63
C LEU A 688 14.86 19.40 18.06
N ASP A 689 16.05 19.92 18.36
CA ASP A 689 16.63 19.83 19.71
C ASP A 689 15.88 20.78 20.65
N SER A 690 14.98 20.22 21.48
CA SER A 690 13.97 20.97 22.23
C SER A 690 14.47 21.61 23.53
N TYR A 691 15.79 21.79 23.68
CA TYR A 691 16.38 22.39 24.89
C TYR A 691 16.52 23.93 24.85
N TYR A 692 16.30 24.59 23.70
CA TYR A 692 16.42 26.04 23.57
C TYR A 692 15.28 26.68 22.77
N ASP A 693 14.25 27.15 23.49
CA ASP A 693 13.04 27.82 22.99
C ASP A 693 13.28 29.15 22.22
N ASN A 694 14.54 29.54 21.99
CA ASN A 694 14.93 30.89 21.56
C ASN A 694 16.02 30.95 20.47
N MET A 695 16.47 29.84 19.87
CA MET A 695 17.66 29.86 18.96
C MET A 695 17.58 29.06 17.64
N VAL A 696 16.44 28.47 17.24
CA VAL A 696 16.36 27.69 15.98
C VAL A 696 15.17 28.09 15.09
N ASP A 697 15.23 29.31 14.55
CA ASP A 697 14.32 29.79 13.48
C ASP A 697 14.48 29.03 12.14
N MET A 698 15.55 28.24 11.98
CA MET A 698 15.92 27.63 10.69
C MET A 698 16.21 26.13 10.80
N CYS A 699 15.43 25.31 10.09
CA CYS A 699 15.60 23.86 10.09
C CYS A 699 16.65 23.39 9.07
N TYR A 700 17.80 22.95 9.60
CA TYR A 700 18.96 22.40 8.89
C TYR A 700 18.62 21.42 7.74
N PHE A 701 17.66 20.51 7.94
CA PHE A 701 17.33 19.45 6.97
C PHE A 701 16.60 19.96 5.71
N CYS A 702 15.85 21.07 5.79
CA CYS A 702 14.93 21.51 4.73
C CYS A 702 15.22 22.91 4.17
N GLN A 703 16.13 23.67 4.78
CA GLN A 703 16.52 24.99 4.31
C GLN A 703 17.19 24.97 2.92
N SER A 704 16.93 26.00 2.12
CA SER A 704 17.67 26.31 0.90
C SER A 704 19.03 26.92 1.23
N TRP A 705 20.13 26.28 0.78
CA TRP A 705 21.50 26.74 1.03
C TRP A 705 21.88 28.00 0.21
N ASP A 706 21.05 28.42 -0.74
CA ASP A 706 21.32 29.46 -1.74
C ASP A 706 21.47 30.90 -1.21
N HIS A 707 21.32 31.14 0.10
CA HIS A 707 21.27 32.48 0.71
C HIS A 707 22.24 32.70 1.90
N ALA A 708 23.21 31.80 2.11
CA ALA A 708 24.21 31.91 3.18
C ALA A 708 25.20 33.08 2.97
N THR A 709 24.83 34.28 3.43
CA THR A 709 25.56 35.53 3.16
C THR A 709 26.70 35.80 4.17
N SER A 710 27.47 34.76 4.52
CA SER A 710 28.82 34.83 5.10
C SER A 710 29.37 33.41 5.36
N PRO A 711 30.51 33.01 4.78
CA PRO A 711 31.12 31.69 5.06
C PRO A 711 31.59 31.50 6.51
N ALA A 712 31.81 32.59 7.26
CA ALA A 712 32.50 32.54 8.55
C ALA A 712 31.59 32.29 9.78
N SER A 713 30.26 32.23 9.57
CA SER A 713 29.26 32.12 10.66
C SER A 713 28.46 30.82 10.64
N GLN A 714 28.84 29.86 9.78
CA GLN A 714 28.21 28.54 9.65
C GLN A 714 29.19 27.40 9.92
N LEU A 715 30.09 27.58 10.90
CA LEU A 715 30.69 26.43 11.57
C LEU A 715 29.55 25.62 12.18
N CYS A 716 29.45 24.34 11.82
CA CYS A 716 28.46 23.44 12.40
C CYS A 716 28.70 23.35 13.91
N THR A 717 27.82 23.96 14.71
CA THR A 717 27.63 23.54 16.11
C THR A 717 27.19 22.08 16.03
N PRO A 718 27.99 21.10 16.48
CA PRO A 718 27.61 19.70 16.32
C PRO A 718 26.33 19.45 17.11
N MET A 719 25.33 18.80 16.50
CA MET A 719 24.05 18.50 17.17
C MET A 719 24.19 17.46 18.30
N GLY A 720 25.42 17.02 18.57
CA GLY A 720 25.71 15.88 19.39
C GLY A 720 25.29 14.57 18.72
N CYS A 721 25.43 13.48 19.46
CA CYS A 721 24.90 12.19 19.08
C CYS A 721 23.61 12.01 19.89
N GLN A 722 22.44 12.19 19.26
CA GLN A 722 21.13 12.12 19.93
C GLN A 722 20.54 10.69 19.87
N ASN A 723 19.77 10.29 20.88
CA ASN A 723 19.26 8.93 21.05
C ASN A 723 17.86 8.88 21.71
N ASP A 724 16.99 9.79 21.31
CA ASP A 724 15.74 10.05 22.01
C ASP A 724 14.69 8.97 21.76
N LEU A 725 13.95 8.61 22.81
CA LEU A 725 12.86 7.64 22.75
C LEU A 725 11.57 8.25 23.29
N PHE A 726 10.54 8.30 22.46
CA PHE A 726 9.25 8.94 22.74
C PHE A 726 8.12 7.91 22.77
N LEU A 727 7.27 7.97 23.79
CA LEU A 727 5.98 7.28 23.87
C LEU A 727 4.89 8.20 23.31
N LEU A 728 4.36 7.85 22.13
CA LEU A 728 3.40 8.68 21.40
C LEU A 728 1.95 8.55 21.90
N ASN A 729 1.62 7.46 22.60
CA ASN A 729 0.28 7.15 23.09
C ASN A 729 0.33 6.96 24.61
N SER A 730 0.09 8.01 25.40
CA SER A 730 0.02 7.94 26.87
C SER A 730 -1.22 7.22 27.40
N ASP A 731 -2.33 7.30 26.66
CA ASP A 731 -3.68 7.05 27.19
C ASP A 731 -4.19 5.61 26.94
N GLU A 732 -3.48 4.82 26.12
CA GLU A 732 -3.76 3.38 25.96
C GLU A 732 -3.11 2.59 27.11
N THR A 733 -3.92 2.03 28.01
CA THR A 733 -3.43 1.11 29.04
C THR A 733 -2.74 -0.10 28.39
N ALA A 734 -1.47 -0.33 28.74
CA ALA A 734 -0.65 -1.41 28.20
C ALA A 734 -1.35 -2.78 28.33
N LYS A 735 -1.44 -3.52 27.23
CA LYS A 735 -2.15 -4.81 27.17
C LYS A 735 -1.21 -5.96 27.50
N SER A 736 -1.78 -7.01 28.08
CA SER A 736 -1.06 -8.26 28.32
C SER A 736 -0.62 -8.90 26.99
N PRO A 737 0.67 -9.24 26.81
CA PRO A 737 1.13 -9.94 25.60
C PRO A 737 0.62 -11.39 25.45
N ALA A 738 -0.12 -11.92 26.43
CA ALA A 738 -0.46 -13.35 26.56
C ALA A 738 -1.59 -13.87 25.64
N GLU A 739 -1.95 -13.13 24.58
CA GLU A 739 -3.08 -13.47 23.70
C GLU A 739 -2.70 -13.75 22.23
N SER A 740 -1.43 -13.57 21.84
CA SER A 740 -0.99 -13.82 20.46
C SER A 740 -1.19 -15.28 20.04
N LEU A 741 -1.74 -15.50 18.84
CA LEU A 741 -2.04 -16.84 18.30
C LEU A 741 -0.91 -17.36 17.43
N LEU A 742 -0.65 -18.66 17.47
CA LEU A 742 0.09 -19.40 16.45
C LEU A 742 -0.90 -20.25 15.64
N ILE A 743 -1.00 -20.03 14.34
CA ILE A 743 -1.92 -20.77 13.47
C ILE A 743 -1.13 -21.57 12.45
N PHE A 744 -1.26 -22.91 12.53
CA PHE A 744 -0.81 -23.81 11.47
C PHE A 744 -1.90 -23.89 10.39
N CYS A 745 -1.55 -23.46 9.17
CA CYS A 745 -2.42 -23.50 7.99
C CYS A 745 -1.86 -24.57 7.04
N ILE A 746 -2.38 -25.79 7.16
CA ILE A 746 -1.79 -27.00 6.59
C ILE A 746 -2.59 -27.51 5.39
N ASP A 747 -1.90 -27.72 4.28
CA ASP A 747 -2.45 -28.36 3.08
C ASP A 747 -2.78 -29.84 3.33
N ILE A 748 -3.98 -30.24 2.93
CA ILE A 748 -4.45 -31.63 2.90
C ILE A 748 -5.04 -31.98 1.53
N SER A 749 -4.63 -31.27 0.48
CA SER A 749 -4.98 -31.57 -0.91
C SER A 749 -4.38 -32.89 -1.39
N GLY A 750 -4.93 -33.47 -2.46
CA GLY A 750 -4.57 -34.80 -2.94
C GLY A 750 -3.11 -34.99 -3.38
N SER A 751 -2.36 -33.91 -3.62
CA SER A 751 -0.91 -33.97 -3.91
C SER A 751 -0.08 -34.40 -2.69
N MET A 752 -0.56 -34.13 -1.48
CA MET A 752 0.10 -34.49 -0.22
C MET A 752 0.23 -36.01 0.02
N CYS A 753 -0.39 -36.85 -0.82
CA CYS A 753 -0.19 -38.31 -0.84
C CYS A 753 1.23 -38.70 -1.31
N ALA A 754 1.90 -37.82 -2.07
CA ALA A 754 3.18 -38.11 -2.71
C ALA A 754 4.23 -38.55 -1.67
N THR A 755 4.88 -39.69 -1.90
CA THR A 755 5.86 -40.24 -0.96
C THR A 755 7.26 -39.74 -1.22
N SER A 756 8.00 -39.45 -0.15
CA SER A 756 9.42 -39.10 -0.16
C SER A 756 10.22 -40.15 0.60
N GLN A 757 11.49 -40.35 0.21
CA GLN A 757 12.45 -41.09 1.01
C GLN A 757 12.85 -40.25 2.23
N VAL A 758 12.80 -40.85 3.42
CA VAL A 758 13.12 -40.22 4.71
C VAL A 758 14.02 -41.14 5.52
N THR A 759 15.00 -40.56 6.21
CA THR A 759 15.96 -41.28 7.06
C THR A 759 15.42 -41.43 8.49
N GLU A 760 15.13 -42.65 8.93
CA GLU A 760 14.59 -42.93 10.26
C GLU A 760 15.34 -44.10 10.91
N GLY A 761 15.91 -43.90 12.10
CA GLY A 761 16.74 -44.92 12.77
C GLY A 761 18.00 -45.35 12.00
N GLY A 762 18.40 -44.60 10.96
CA GLY A 762 19.47 -44.99 10.04
C GLY A 762 19.02 -45.89 8.88
N GLN A 763 17.72 -46.14 8.73
CA GLN A 763 17.13 -46.83 7.58
C GLN A 763 16.37 -45.83 6.69
N MET A 764 16.27 -46.16 5.39
CA MET A 764 15.53 -45.36 4.41
C MET A 764 14.08 -45.86 4.34
N ILE A 765 13.12 -45.03 4.73
CA ILE A 765 11.69 -45.34 4.76
C ILE A 765 10.95 -44.37 3.83
N TYR A 766 9.89 -44.84 3.16
CA TYR A 766 9.01 -43.98 2.38
C TYR A 766 7.84 -43.49 3.23
N LYS A 767 7.66 -42.18 3.35
CA LYS A 767 6.53 -41.51 4.03
C LYS A 767 5.84 -40.54 3.09
N SER A 768 4.52 -40.35 3.21
CA SER A 768 3.82 -39.31 2.43
C SER A 768 4.19 -37.91 2.91
N ARG A 769 4.03 -36.90 2.05
CA ARG A 769 4.22 -35.48 2.44
C ARG A 769 3.35 -35.11 3.64
N LEU A 770 2.10 -35.57 3.68
CA LEU A 770 1.22 -35.36 4.83
C LEU A 770 1.79 -36.01 6.11
N GLN A 771 2.26 -37.25 6.05
CA GLN A 771 2.87 -37.94 7.22
C GLN A 771 4.08 -37.17 7.77
N CYS A 772 4.95 -36.65 6.89
CA CYS A 772 6.11 -35.86 7.31
C CYS A 772 5.70 -34.54 7.97
N VAL A 773 4.66 -33.86 7.46
CA VAL A 773 4.10 -32.64 8.07
C VAL A 773 3.39 -32.95 9.40
N GLN A 774 2.62 -34.04 9.48
CA GLN A 774 1.97 -34.48 10.72
C GLN A 774 3.01 -34.69 11.84
N GLN A 775 4.07 -35.45 11.57
CA GLN A 775 5.15 -35.70 12.53
C GLN A 775 5.88 -34.40 12.92
N ALA A 776 6.19 -33.53 11.95
CA ALA A 776 6.85 -32.25 12.21
C ALA A 776 6.01 -31.29 13.07
N VAL A 777 4.70 -31.17 12.80
CA VAL A 777 3.82 -30.26 13.54
C VAL A 777 3.50 -30.82 14.93
N VAL A 778 3.26 -32.13 15.08
CA VAL A 778 3.12 -32.77 16.41
C VAL A 778 4.35 -32.53 17.27
N GLN A 779 5.56 -32.79 16.75
CA GLN A 779 6.79 -32.59 17.51
C GLN A 779 7.04 -31.11 17.85
N CYS A 780 6.61 -30.18 16.98
CA CYS A 780 6.65 -28.75 17.26
C CYS A 780 5.67 -28.35 18.37
N VAL A 781 4.43 -28.88 18.35
CA VAL A 781 3.41 -28.68 19.40
C VAL A 781 3.87 -29.25 20.75
N HIS A 782 4.50 -30.43 20.77
CA HIS A 782 5.08 -31.00 21.98
C HIS A 782 6.15 -30.08 22.59
N CYS A 783 7.17 -29.71 21.80
CA CYS A 783 8.26 -28.83 22.24
C CYS A 783 7.76 -27.45 22.69
N LEU A 784 6.69 -26.92 22.08
CA LEU A 784 6.02 -25.70 22.53
C LEU A 784 5.31 -25.90 23.86
N SER A 785 4.61 -27.01 24.06
CA SER A 785 3.87 -27.27 25.31
C SER A 785 4.78 -27.34 26.54
N GLU A 786 6.03 -27.78 26.37
CA GLU A 786 7.04 -27.87 27.44
C GLU A 786 7.71 -26.51 27.74
N ARG A 787 7.89 -25.66 26.73
CA ARG A 787 8.65 -24.39 26.84
C ARG A 787 7.76 -23.17 27.05
N GLU A 788 6.62 -23.13 26.39
CA GLU A 788 5.67 -22.02 26.35
C GLU A 788 4.21 -22.55 26.48
N PRO A 789 3.85 -23.21 27.60
CA PRO A 789 2.54 -23.85 27.78
C PRO A 789 1.33 -22.91 27.61
N HIS A 790 1.54 -21.61 27.79
CA HIS A 790 0.51 -20.58 27.61
C HIS A 790 0.27 -20.16 26.15
N THR A 791 1.12 -20.59 25.21
CA THR A 791 0.96 -20.29 23.78
C THR A 791 -0.33 -20.91 23.25
N ARG A 792 -1.11 -20.14 22.48
CA ARG A 792 -2.41 -20.52 21.93
C ARG A 792 -2.24 -20.98 20.49
N VAL A 793 -2.48 -22.27 20.21
CA VAL A 793 -2.26 -22.86 18.89
C VAL A 793 -3.57 -23.23 18.21
N GLY A 794 -3.78 -22.72 17.00
CA GLY A 794 -4.90 -23.05 16.13
C GLY A 794 -4.46 -23.90 14.94
N LEU A 795 -5.35 -24.78 14.48
CA LEU A 795 -5.18 -25.57 13.26
C LEU A 795 -6.25 -25.18 12.24
N ILE A 796 -5.80 -24.84 11.04
CA ILE A 796 -6.63 -24.67 9.84
C ILE A 796 -6.09 -25.63 8.80
N THR A 797 -6.96 -26.38 8.13
CA THR A 797 -6.56 -27.28 7.04
C THR A 797 -7.35 -27.00 5.79
N PHE A 798 -6.74 -27.18 4.62
CA PHE A 798 -7.39 -26.86 3.35
C PHE A 798 -7.15 -27.89 2.26
N ASN A 799 -8.18 -28.07 1.44
CA ASN A 799 -8.19 -28.83 0.20
C ASN A 799 -9.20 -28.19 -0.77
N ASN A 800 -10.19 -28.91 -1.32
CA ASN A 800 -11.35 -28.29 -1.97
C ASN A 800 -12.34 -27.64 -0.98
N GLN A 801 -12.05 -27.68 0.31
CA GLN A 801 -12.72 -27.00 1.42
C GLN A 801 -11.68 -26.26 2.28
N VAL A 802 -12.12 -25.37 3.16
CA VAL A 802 -11.29 -24.83 4.26
C VAL A 802 -11.94 -25.20 5.59
N ILE A 803 -11.16 -25.76 6.51
CA ILE A 803 -11.63 -26.29 7.79
C ILE A 803 -10.93 -25.55 8.92
N LEU A 804 -11.70 -24.87 9.78
CA LEU A 804 -11.24 -24.30 11.04
C LEU A 804 -11.48 -25.35 12.13
N HIS A 805 -10.43 -25.84 12.78
CA HIS A 805 -10.56 -26.93 13.75
C HIS A 805 -10.97 -26.41 15.13
N GLY A 806 -12.09 -26.94 15.63
CA GLY A 806 -12.63 -26.60 16.95
C GLY A 806 -12.00 -27.41 18.09
N HIS A 807 -12.23 -26.98 19.33
CA HIS A 807 -11.73 -27.64 20.55
C HIS A 807 -12.84 -27.79 21.59
N GLY A 808 -12.85 -28.92 22.30
CA GLY A 808 -13.82 -29.20 23.36
C GLY A 808 -15.25 -29.21 22.86
N SER A 809 -16.06 -28.26 23.33
CA SER A 809 -17.46 -28.04 22.90
C SER A 809 -17.60 -27.21 21.62
N VAL A 810 -16.53 -26.61 21.11
CA VAL A 810 -16.54 -25.86 19.83
C VAL A 810 -16.39 -26.86 18.68
N SER A 811 -17.41 -26.94 17.81
CA SER A 811 -17.37 -27.73 16.58
C SER A 811 -16.44 -27.11 15.53
N SER A 812 -15.71 -27.94 14.78
CA SER A 812 -14.98 -27.47 13.58
C SER A 812 -15.94 -26.89 12.54
N GLN A 813 -15.52 -25.84 11.86
CA GLN A 813 -16.29 -25.19 10.78
C GLN A 813 -15.70 -25.53 9.42
N PHE A 814 -16.57 -25.81 8.45
CA PHE A 814 -16.23 -26.24 7.10
C PHE A 814 -16.76 -25.21 6.10
N LEU A 815 -15.92 -24.76 5.17
CA LEU A 815 -16.23 -23.76 4.15
C LEU A 815 -15.99 -24.36 2.77
N GLN A 816 -16.93 -24.22 1.84
CA GLN A 816 -16.87 -24.94 0.55
C GLN A 816 -17.62 -24.25 -0.61
N GLY A 817 -17.20 -24.56 -1.83
CA GLY A 817 -17.85 -24.06 -3.04
C GLY A 817 -17.80 -22.52 -3.11
N VAL A 818 -18.95 -21.88 -3.33
CA VAL A 818 -19.07 -20.42 -3.47
C VAL A 818 -18.59 -19.63 -2.25
N GLU A 819 -18.64 -20.22 -1.05
CA GLU A 819 -18.13 -19.61 0.18
C GLU A 819 -16.64 -19.26 0.10
N LEU A 820 -15.87 -20.02 -0.68
CA LEU A 820 -14.43 -19.84 -0.84
C LEU A 820 -14.05 -18.65 -1.74
N ILE A 821 -15.03 -18.00 -2.38
CA ILE A 821 -14.80 -16.86 -3.29
C ILE A 821 -15.08 -15.53 -2.55
N GLU A 822 -16.07 -15.52 -1.66
CA GLU A 822 -16.54 -14.33 -0.95
C GLU A 822 -15.59 -13.89 0.18
N SER A 823 -14.61 -13.06 -0.17
CA SER A 823 -13.52 -12.64 0.71
C SER A 823 -13.96 -11.93 2.00
N ASP A 824 -15.15 -11.31 2.04
CA ASP A 824 -15.65 -10.68 3.27
C ASP A 824 -16.40 -11.67 4.17
N TYR A 825 -17.12 -12.63 3.60
CA TYR A 825 -17.70 -13.76 4.36
C TYR A 825 -16.61 -14.59 5.05
N LEU A 826 -15.52 -14.88 4.34
CA LEU A 826 -14.36 -15.59 4.89
C LEU A 826 -13.70 -14.85 6.08
N LYS A 827 -13.73 -13.51 6.09
CA LYS A 827 -13.23 -12.70 7.23
C LYS A 827 -14.20 -12.75 8.41
N GLU A 828 -15.50 -12.55 8.19
CA GLU A 828 -16.51 -12.59 9.24
C GLU A 828 -16.54 -13.95 9.95
N VAL A 829 -16.43 -15.05 9.19
CA VAL A 829 -16.22 -16.40 9.74
C VAL A 829 -14.95 -16.48 10.60
N ALA A 830 -13.80 -16.08 10.07
CA ALA A 830 -12.52 -16.16 10.78
C ALA A 830 -12.43 -15.26 12.04
N LEU A 831 -13.18 -14.15 12.05
CA LEU A 831 -13.25 -13.22 13.18
C LEU A 831 -14.22 -13.68 14.27
N SER A 832 -15.33 -14.35 13.89
CA SER A 832 -16.33 -14.89 14.81
C SER A 832 -15.97 -16.25 15.40
N PHE A 833 -15.10 -17.04 14.74
CA PHE A 833 -14.64 -18.33 15.25
C PHE A 833 -13.88 -18.17 16.59
N PRO A 834 -14.12 -19.02 17.63
CA PRO A 834 -13.45 -18.89 18.92
C PRO A 834 -11.92 -18.95 18.85
N SER A 835 -11.23 -18.23 19.75
CA SER A 835 -9.78 -18.38 19.90
C SER A 835 -9.45 -19.73 20.55
N PRO A 836 -8.37 -20.42 20.14
CA PRO A 836 -7.92 -21.63 20.81
C PRO A 836 -7.50 -21.35 22.27
N PRO A 837 -7.74 -22.29 23.20
CA PRO A 837 -7.16 -22.23 24.53
C PRO A 837 -5.64 -22.48 24.48
N PRO A 838 -4.91 -22.28 25.59
CA PRO A 838 -3.48 -22.54 25.67
C PRO A 838 -3.12 -24.02 25.40
N LEU A 839 -1.86 -24.29 25.03
CA LEU A 839 -1.37 -25.66 24.87
C LEU A 839 -1.48 -26.51 26.15
N SER A 840 -1.40 -25.91 27.34
CA SER A 840 -1.64 -26.59 28.62
C SER A 840 -3.03 -27.22 28.76
N GLU A 841 -4.00 -26.79 27.93
CA GLU A 841 -5.38 -27.30 27.91
C GLU A 841 -5.71 -28.03 26.60
N SER A 842 -5.02 -27.71 25.50
CA SER A 842 -5.38 -28.17 24.14
C SER A 842 -4.46 -29.22 23.51
N ARG A 843 -3.23 -29.43 24.02
CA ARG A 843 -2.18 -30.25 23.37
C ARG A 843 -2.71 -31.57 22.80
N GLU A 844 -3.28 -32.43 23.65
CA GLU A 844 -3.64 -33.80 23.27
C GLU A 844 -4.81 -33.86 22.26
N HIS A 845 -5.71 -32.87 22.32
CA HIS A 845 -6.78 -32.71 21.34
C HIS A 845 -6.23 -32.25 19.99
N LEU A 846 -5.31 -31.27 20.00
CA LEU A 846 -4.66 -30.76 18.79
C LEU A 846 -3.78 -31.83 18.13
N GLU A 847 -2.95 -32.54 18.89
CA GLU A 847 -2.19 -33.70 18.42
C GLU A 847 -3.12 -34.77 17.86
N GLY A 848 -4.24 -35.05 18.55
CA GLY A 848 -5.28 -35.97 18.09
C GLY A 848 -5.98 -35.55 16.80
N GLN A 849 -6.08 -34.25 16.51
CA GLN A 849 -6.57 -33.72 15.24
C GLN A 849 -5.51 -33.86 14.13
N ILE A 850 -4.25 -33.53 14.41
CA ILE A 850 -3.15 -33.62 13.43
C ILE A 850 -2.96 -35.07 12.96
N HIS A 851 -2.97 -36.05 13.88
CA HIS A 851 -2.88 -37.48 13.54
C HIS A 851 -4.06 -38.02 12.72
N ARG A 852 -5.19 -37.28 12.64
CA ARG A 852 -6.40 -37.67 11.90
C ARG A 852 -6.56 -36.94 10.56
N LEU A 853 -5.60 -36.12 10.17
CA LEU A 853 -5.60 -35.51 8.84
C LEU A 853 -5.40 -36.58 7.77
N VAL A 854 -6.17 -36.45 6.68
CA VAL A 854 -6.17 -37.34 5.51
C VAL A 854 -6.24 -36.48 4.26
N GLU A 855 -5.45 -36.81 3.26
CA GLU A 855 -5.38 -36.06 2.01
C GLU A 855 -6.54 -36.35 1.06
N SER A 856 -7.06 -35.31 0.39
CA SER A 856 -8.13 -35.42 -0.61
C SER A 856 -8.30 -34.12 -1.38
N GLY A 857 -8.80 -34.16 -2.63
CA GLY A 857 -9.31 -32.98 -3.33
C GLY A 857 -8.26 -31.99 -3.89
N ALA A 858 -8.75 -30.80 -4.23
CA ALA A 858 -7.99 -29.67 -4.79
C ALA A 858 -7.30 -28.83 -3.69
N THR A 859 -6.78 -27.64 -4.01
CA THR A 859 -5.86 -26.86 -3.14
C THR A 859 -6.34 -25.40 -2.94
N ALA A 860 -7.26 -25.18 -2.00
CA ALA A 860 -7.86 -23.87 -1.66
C ALA A 860 -6.95 -22.98 -0.79
N LEU A 861 -5.69 -22.83 -1.20
CA LEU A 861 -4.66 -22.10 -0.47
C LEU A 861 -4.99 -20.60 -0.27
N GLY A 862 -5.54 -19.93 -1.29
CA GLY A 862 -5.91 -18.51 -1.21
C GLY A 862 -6.96 -18.20 -0.13
N PRO A 863 -8.12 -18.90 -0.14
CA PRO A 863 -9.13 -18.83 0.92
C PRO A 863 -8.56 -19.20 2.30
N ALA A 864 -7.76 -20.28 2.38
CA ALA A 864 -7.18 -20.72 3.65
C ALA A 864 -6.24 -19.69 4.27
N ALA A 865 -5.36 -19.09 3.46
CA ALA A 865 -4.46 -18.03 3.88
C ALA A 865 -5.24 -16.80 4.36
N LEU A 866 -6.34 -16.43 3.68
CA LEU A 866 -7.20 -15.32 4.09
C LEU A 866 -7.87 -15.60 5.45
N VAL A 867 -8.47 -16.77 5.64
CA VAL A 867 -9.09 -17.19 6.90
C VAL A 867 -8.06 -17.22 8.04
N ALA A 868 -6.89 -17.84 7.83
CA ALA A 868 -5.85 -17.92 8.85
C ALA A 868 -5.30 -16.54 9.25
N ILE A 869 -5.08 -15.64 8.29
CA ILE A 869 -4.62 -14.27 8.54
C ILE A 869 -5.72 -13.45 9.23
N ALA A 870 -6.99 -13.61 8.84
CA ALA A 870 -8.11 -12.93 9.48
C ALA A 870 -8.29 -13.38 10.95
N MET A 871 -8.20 -14.69 11.23
CA MET A 871 -8.24 -15.21 12.60
C MET A 871 -7.06 -14.69 13.45
N ALA A 872 -5.84 -14.70 12.90
CA ALA A 872 -4.66 -14.12 13.55
C ALA A 872 -4.75 -12.59 13.75
N SER A 873 -5.46 -11.88 12.88
CA SER A 873 -5.54 -10.40 12.88
C SER A 873 -6.21 -9.79 14.10
N ARG A 874 -6.85 -10.62 14.93
CA ARG A 874 -7.45 -10.25 16.21
C ARG A 874 -6.41 -9.84 17.26
N GLN A 875 -5.18 -10.35 17.16
CA GLN A 875 -4.12 -10.17 18.15
C GLN A 875 -2.77 -9.85 17.49
N PRO A 876 -2.24 -8.62 17.63
CA PRO A 876 -0.92 -8.26 17.10
C PRO A 876 0.19 -9.18 17.63
N GLY A 877 1.18 -9.48 16.79
CA GLY A 877 2.25 -10.43 17.10
C GLY A 877 1.92 -11.90 16.78
N SER A 878 0.67 -12.21 16.45
CA SER A 878 0.26 -13.55 16.01
C SER A 878 1.03 -14.02 14.78
N LYS A 879 1.23 -15.34 14.67
CA LYS A 879 1.98 -16.00 13.60
C LYS A 879 1.07 -16.93 12.81
N VAL A 880 1.18 -16.91 11.49
CA VAL A 880 0.57 -17.89 10.58
C VAL A 880 1.69 -18.66 9.89
N VAL A 881 1.64 -19.99 9.94
CA VAL A 881 2.58 -20.87 9.26
C VAL A 881 1.83 -21.65 8.19
N ILE A 882 1.99 -21.24 6.94
CA ILE A 882 1.40 -21.89 5.77
C ILE A 882 2.34 -23.00 5.32
N CYS A 883 1.83 -24.23 5.19
CA CYS A 883 2.57 -25.35 4.61
C CYS A 883 1.75 -25.99 3.47
N THR A 884 2.37 -26.17 2.30
CA THR A 884 1.72 -26.64 1.06
C THR A 884 2.68 -27.39 0.15
N ASP A 885 2.17 -28.22 -0.77
CA ASP A 885 2.96 -28.90 -1.79
C ASP A 885 2.48 -28.67 -3.24
N GLY A 886 1.49 -27.79 -3.42
CA GLY A 886 0.85 -27.51 -4.69
C GLY A 886 0.58 -26.03 -4.94
N LYS A 887 0.04 -25.73 -6.13
CA LYS A 887 -0.46 -24.39 -6.46
C LYS A 887 -1.85 -24.22 -5.90
N ALA A 888 -2.18 -23.02 -5.45
CA ALA A 888 -3.58 -22.61 -5.33
C ALA A 888 -4.27 -22.84 -6.68
N ASN A 889 -5.33 -23.63 -6.72
CA ASN A 889 -6.07 -23.95 -7.96
C ASN A 889 -7.59 -23.71 -7.84
N THR A 890 -8.02 -23.06 -6.75
CA THR A 890 -9.34 -22.43 -6.60
C THR A 890 -9.33 -20.98 -7.07
N GLU A 891 -10.46 -20.46 -7.53
CA GLU A 891 -10.60 -19.11 -8.13
C GLU A 891 -9.96 -17.99 -7.31
N LEU A 892 -10.25 -17.90 -6.01
CA LEU A 892 -9.68 -16.88 -5.14
C LEU A 892 -8.18 -17.14 -4.91
N GLY A 893 -7.34 -16.29 -5.50
CA GLY A 893 -5.88 -16.42 -5.41
C GLY A 893 -5.28 -17.55 -6.24
N ASN A 894 -5.92 -17.96 -7.34
CA ASN A 894 -5.44 -19.02 -8.23
C ASN A 894 -3.99 -18.79 -8.73
N LEU A 895 -3.10 -19.73 -8.47
CA LEU A 895 -1.69 -19.74 -8.91
C LEU A 895 -1.43 -20.76 -10.03
N ASP A 896 -2.37 -21.67 -10.27
CA ASP A 896 -2.39 -22.60 -11.40
C ASP A 896 -3.00 -21.92 -12.63
N VAL A 897 -2.17 -21.07 -13.21
CA VAL A 897 -2.45 -20.20 -14.37
C VAL A 897 -1.29 -20.34 -15.33
N ASP A 898 -1.58 -20.58 -16.62
CA ASP A 898 -0.57 -20.64 -17.68
C ASP A 898 0.25 -19.34 -17.73
N ASP A 899 1.57 -19.45 -17.90
CA ASP A 899 2.48 -18.31 -18.05
C ASP A 899 2.26 -17.49 -19.35
N SER A 900 1.21 -17.81 -20.13
CA SER A 900 0.70 -17.02 -21.25
C SER A 900 -0.39 -16.01 -20.84
N ASP A 901 -1.25 -16.33 -19.85
CA ASP A 901 -2.25 -15.39 -19.33
C ASP A 901 -1.67 -14.50 -18.21
N SER A 902 -0.91 -13.51 -18.69
CA SER A 902 -0.39 -12.41 -17.87
C SER A 902 -1.48 -11.63 -17.10
N HIS A 903 -2.76 -11.72 -17.47
CA HIS A 903 -3.84 -10.94 -16.86
C HIS A 903 -4.36 -11.62 -15.59
N LEU A 904 -4.50 -12.95 -15.61
CA LEU A 904 -4.86 -13.76 -14.44
C LEU A 904 -3.73 -13.83 -13.39
N LEU A 905 -2.47 -14.05 -13.82
CA LEU A 905 -1.32 -14.10 -12.90
C LEU A 905 -1.12 -12.76 -12.15
N VAL A 906 -1.41 -11.63 -12.80
CA VAL A 906 -1.41 -10.30 -12.16
C VAL A 906 -2.51 -10.17 -11.10
N SER A 907 -3.69 -10.74 -11.32
CA SER A 907 -4.79 -10.73 -10.34
C SER A 907 -4.37 -11.42 -9.03
N SER A 908 -3.83 -12.63 -9.11
CA SER A 908 -3.36 -13.38 -7.94
C SER A 908 -2.12 -12.77 -7.30
N THR A 909 -1.23 -12.16 -8.10
CA THR A 909 -0.11 -11.36 -7.58
C THR A 909 -0.59 -10.19 -6.71
N ILE A 910 -1.69 -9.52 -7.11
CA ILE A 910 -2.32 -8.45 -6.32
C ILE A 910 -2.96 -9.04 -5.06
N PHE A 911 -3.72 -10.14 -5.16
CA PHE A 911 -4.35 -10.80 -4.01
C PHE A 911 -3.35 -11.12 -2.89
N TYR A 912 -2.27 -11.86 -3.16
CA TYR A 912 -1.27 -12.19 -2.13
C TYR A 912 -0.47 -10.97 -1.66
N GLN A 913 -0.30 -9.95 -2.51
CA GLN A 913 0.34 -8.71 -2.10
C GLN A 913 -0.51 -7.92 -1.10
N ASP A 914 -1.81 -7.82 -1.34
CA ASP A 914 -2.73 -7.01 -0.54
C ASP A 914 -3.14 -7.77 0.74
N LEU A 915 -3.26 -9.10 0.69
CA LEU A 915 -3.40 -9.97 1.87
C LEU A 915 -2.15 -9.88 2.77
N GLY A 916 -0.95 -9.84 2.21
CA GLY A 916 0.28 -9.58 2.96
C GLY A 916 0.34 -8.16 3.55
N GLY A 917 -0.29 -7.18 2.88
CA GLY A 917 -0.48 -5.83 3.41
C GLY A 917 -1.44 -5.80 4.59
N TYR A 918 -2.58 -6.50 4.48
CA TYR A 918 -3.56 -6.67 5.56
C TYR A 918 -2.92 -7.31 6.80
N ALA A 919 -2.21 -8.43 6.63
CA ALA A 919 -1.48 -9.09 7.73
C ALA A 919 -0.50 -8.13 8.44
N ALA A 920 0.32 -7.39 7.69
CA ALA A 920 1.27 -6.43 8.25
C ALA A 920 0.55 -5.27 8.99
N SER A 921 -0.58 -4.78 8.47
CA SER A 921 -1.43 -3.74 9.10
C SER A 921 -2.19 -4.21 10.35
N LYS A 922 -2.04 -5.49 10.71
CA LYS A 922 -2.62 -6.13 11.89
C LYS A 922 -1.55 -6.70 12.83
N GLY A 923 -0.27 -6.49 12.51
CA GLY A 923 0.85 -7.04 13.26
C GLY A 923 1.02 -8.56 13.15
N VAL A 924 0.41 -9.20 12.15
CA VAL A 924 0.46 -10.66 11.93
C VAL A 924 1.69 -11.02 11.08
N SER A 925 2.47 -12.00 11.53
CA SER A 925 3.64 -12.53 10.83
C SER A 925 3.31 -13.82 10.09
N VAL A 926 3.48 -13.86 8.76
CA VAL A 926 3.13 -15.01 7.91
C VAL A 926 4.40 -15.66 7.37
N SER A 927 4.55 -16.96 7.53
CA SER A 927 5.65 -17.73 6.90
C SER A 927 5.09 -18.81 5.98
N VAL A 928 5.84 -19.12 4.93
CA VAL A 928 5.43 -20.01 3.83
C VAL A 928 6.48 -21.11 3.67
N LEU A 929 6.06 -22.36 3.85
CA LEU A 929 6.87 -23.56 3.68
C LEU A 929 6.28 -24.38 2.53
N SER A 930 6.95 -24.44 1.38
CA SER A 930 6.68 -25.49 0.39
C SER A 930 7.53 -26.73 0.68
N ILE A 931 7.21 -27.86 0.05
CA ILE A 931 7.99 -29.11 0.17
C ILE A 931 8.87 -29.29 -1.07
N GLU A 932 10.03 -29.94 -0.94
CA GLU A 932 10.90 -30.26 -2.08
C GLU A 932 10.20 -31.08 -3.19
N GLY A 933 10.59 -30.81 -4.44
CA GLY A 933 9.97 -31.42 -5.62
C GLY A 933 8.56 -30.88 -5.94
N THR A 934 8.32 -29.59 -5.71
CA THR A 934 7.05 -28.89 -5.98
C THR A 934 7.26 -27.57 -6.73
N ASP A 935 6.17 -27.03 -7.28
CA ASP A 935 6.10 -25.68 -7.86
C ASP A 935 4.87 -24.97 -7.26
N CYS A 936 5.06 -24.31 -6.12
CA CYS A 936 4.02 -23.64 -5.34
C CYS A 936 3.89 -22.14 -5.70
N ARG A 937 4.57 -21.66 -6.76
CA ARG A 937 4.61 -20.24 -7.18
C ARG A 937 5.05 -19.31 -6.03
N LEU A 938 6.20 -19.63 -5.42
CA LEU A 938 6.73 -18.87 -4.29
C LEU A 938 7.15 -17.42 -4.63
N GLY A 939 7.34 -17.08 -5.91
CA GLY A 939 7.56 -15.68 -6.33
C GLY A 939 6.37 -14.76 -5.99
N GLU A 940 5.17 -15.33 -6.05
CA GLU A 940 3.89 -14.68 -5.79
C GLU A 940 3.51 -14.89 -4.31
N LEU A 941 3.50 -16.13 -3.83
CA LEU A 941 3.09 -16.49 -2.46
C LEU A 941 4.05 -15.94 -1.39
N GLY A 942 5.36 -15.85 -1.68
CA GLY A 942 6.37 -15.32 -0.78
C GLY A 942 6.19 -13.84 -0.40
N ARG A 943 5.32 -13.11 -1.12
CA ARG A 943 4.95 -11.72 -0.81
C ARG A 943 4.25 -11.57 0.54
N LEU A 944 3.57 -12.63 1.00
CA LEU A 944 3.01 -12.70 2.35
C LEU A 944 4.12 -12.57 3.40
N ALA A 945 5.16 -13.38 3.31
CA ALA A 945 6.28 -13.38 4.26
C ALA A 945 7.15 -12.12 4.14
N ASP A 946 7.42 -11.67 2.91
CA ASP A 946 8.23 -10.48 2.63
C ASP A 946 7.64 -9.19 3.24
N ARG A 947 6.31 -9.06 3.27
CA ARG A 947 5.60 -7.94 3.91
C ARG A 947 5.46 -8.06 5.43
N THR A 948 5.55 -9.26 5.98
CA THR A 948 5.17 -9.56 7.38
C THR A 948 6.32 -10.07 8.26
N GLY A 949 7.55 -10.08 7.73
CA GLY A 949 8.78 -10.42 8.46
C GLY A 949 9.05 -11.93 8.63
N GLY A 950 8.21 -12.77 8.02
CA GLY A 950 8.31 -14.23 8.08
C GLY A 950 9.40 -14.83 7.18
N LYS A 951 9.40 -16.16 7.07
CA LYS A 951 10.34 -16.96 6.26
C LYS A 951 9.62 -17.50 5.01
N VAL A 952 10.35 -17.60 3.90
CA VAL A 952 9.94 -18.40 2.73
C VAL A 952 10.92 -19.57 2.65
N VAL A 953 10.41 -20.80 2.55
CA VAL A 953 11.19 -22.03 2.65
C VAL A 953 10.72 -23.03 1.59
N ILE A 954 11.66 -23.73 0.95
CA ILE A 954 11.43 -25.06 0.38
C ILE A 954 12.03 -26.04 1.38
N ALA A 955 11.21 -26.91 1.95
CA ALA A 955 11.59 -27.82 3.02
C ALA A 955 11.83 -29.23 2.49
N ASN A 956 13.03 -29.75 2.77
CA ASN A 956 13.32 -31.17 2.64
C ASN A 956 12.49 -31.96 3.68
N PRO A 957 11.83 -33.08 3.30
CA PRO A 957 10.97 -33.86 4.21
C PRO A 957 11.63 -34.24 5.55
N ASP A 958 12.88 -34.74 5.53
CA ASP A 958 13.66 -35.12 6.73
C ASP A 958 13.97 -33.92 7.66
N LYS A 959 13.76 -32.69 7.18
CA LYS A 959 14.09 -31.44 7.89
C LYS A 959 12.86 -30.59 8.22
N LEU A 960 11.65 -31.04 7.88
CA LEU A 960 10.40 -30.31 8.14
C LEU A 960 10.26 -29.90 9.61
N GLN A 961 10.56 -30.79 10.56
CA GLN A 961 10.55 -30.50 12.00
C GLN A 961 11.42 -29.27 12.33
N THR A 962 12.67 -29.27 11.86
CA THR A 962 13.65 -28.20 12.09
C THR A 962 13.22 -26.88 11.44
N GLU A 963 12.62 -26.93 10.25
CA GLU A 963 12.12 -25.75 9.55
C GLU A 963 10.88 -25.15 10.23
N PHE A 964 9.91 -25.98 10.66
CA PHE A 964 8.78 -25.54 11.49
C PHE A 964 9.26 -24.92 12.80
N GLN A 965 10.19 -25.57 13.52
CA GLN A 965 10.73 -25.06 14.77
C GLN A 965 11.44 -23.71 14.59
N GLN A 966 12.31 -23.56 13.58
CA GLN A 966 12.97 -22.27 13.28
C GLN A 966 11.97 -21.14 12.96
N VAL A 967 10.87 -21.45 12.28
CA VAL A 967 9.82 -20.48 11.93
C VAL A 967 9.02 -20.08 13.16
N VAL A 968 8.74 -21.02 14.05
CA VAL A 968 8.02 -20.80 15.32
C VAL A 968 8.88 -20.03 16.33
N GLU A 969 10.14 -20.40 16.54
CA GLU A 969 11.07 -19.74 17.47
C GLU A 969 11.43 -18.29 17.05
N ARG A 970 11.15 -17.90 15.80
CA ARG A 970 11.38 -16.54 15.28
C ARG A 970 10.46 -15.52 15.96
N ARG A 971 10.93 -14.91 17.05
CA ARG A 971 10.20 -13.87 17.80
C ARG A 971 10.12 -12.54 17.02
N THR A 972 8.89 -12.04 16.89
CA THR A 972 8.59 -10.65 16.51
C THR A 972 8.82 -9.75 17.72
N VAL A 973 9.61 -8.68 17.55
CA VAL A 973 9.98 -7.74 18.62
C VAL A 973 9.14 -6.46 18.56
N ALA A 974 8.72 -6.05 17.36
CA ALA A 974 7.85 -4.91 17.15
C ALA A 974 6.98 -5.12 15.89
N THR A 975 5.85 -4.43 15.83
CA THR A 975 4.94 -4.40 14.67
C THR A 975 4.82 -2.96 14.12
N HIS A 976 4.20 -2.79 12.96
CA HIS A 976 3.91 -1.47 12.37
C HIS A 976 5.14 -0.55 12.21
N CYS A 977 6.33 -1.12 12.07
CA CYS A 977 7.59 -0.38 12.03
C CYS A 977 7.75 0.38 10.70
N ASN A 978 8.08 1.66 10.81
CA ASN A 978 8.44 2.54 9.72
C ASN A 978 9.75 3.25 10.04
N ALA A 979 10.74 3.14 9.16
CA ALA A 979 12.02 3.81 9.30
C ALA A 979 12.11 4.96 8.29
N THR A 980 12.29 6.19 8.78
CA THR A 980 12.40 7.42 7.98
C THR A 980 13.78 8.02 8.16
N LEU A 981 14.58 8.01 7.09
CA LEU A 981 15.85 8.71 7.02
C LEU A 981 15.64 10.14 6.50
N LEU A 982 16.20 11.12 7.20
CA LEU A 982 16.26 12.53 6.83
C LEU A 982 17.72 12.96 6.69
N LEU A 983 18.01 13.60 5.57
CA LEU A 983 19.30 14.20 5.21
C LEU A 983 19.06 15.68 4.85
N PRO A 984 20.11 16.51 4.70
CA PRO A 984 19.95 17.88 4.21
C PRO A 984 19.53 17.90 2.74
N THR A 985 18.88 18.97 2.30
CA THR A 985 18.27 19.10 0.95
C THR A 985 19.21 18.70 -0.21
N ILE A 986 20.49 19.07 -0.10
CA ILE A 986 21.61 18.81 -1.02
C ILE A 986 22.00 17.32 -1.19
N LEU A 987 21.51 16.45 -0.30
CA LEU A 987 21.62 15.00 -0.41
C LEU A 987 20.30 14.39 -0.93
N THR A 988 20.37 13.16 -1.44
CA THR A 988 19.20 12.45 -1.97
C THR A 988 19.29 10.96 -1.67
N VAL A 989 18.23 10.42 -1.05
CA VAL A 989 18.10 8.98 -0.75
C VAL A 989 17.80 8.22 -2.04
N LYS A 990 18.54 7.12 -2.26
CA LYS A 990 18.42 6.25 -3.42
C LYS A 990 17.40 5.15 -3.16
N GLY A 991 16.37 5.09 -4.01
CA GLY A 991 15.53 3.90 -4.15
C GLY A 991 14.31 3.81 -3.22
N GLU A 992 14.01 4.85 -2.45
CA GLU A 992 12.76 4.95 -1.67
C GLU A 992 11.63 5.64 -2.43
N ARG A 993 10.38 5.43 -1.97
CA ARG A 993 9.18 5.91 -2.68
C ARG A 993 9.18 7.42 -2.91
N GLU A 994 9.66 8.17 -1.92
CA GLU A 994 9.82 9.63 -1.96
C GLU A 994 11.13 9.99 -2.66
N ARG A 995 11.13 11.07 -3.44
CA ARG A 995 12.32 11.58 -4.11
C ARG A 995 12.86 12.79 -3.35
N GLY A 996 14.11 12.71 -2.90
CA GLY A 996 14.84 13.83 -2.33
C GLY A 996 15.60 13.44 -1.08
N HIS A 997 15.73 14.39 -0.16
CA HIS A 997 16.50 14.28 1.08
C HIS A 997 15.85 13.39 2.17
N LYS A 998 14.60 12.96 1.94
CA LYS A 998 13.82 12.08 2.83
C LYS A 998 13.61 10.72 2.18
N GLY A 999 13.76 9.66 2.97
CA GLY A 999 13.53 8.27 2.54
C GLY A 999 12.75 7.49 3.58
N ILE A 1000 11.52 7.09 3.23
CA ILE A 1000 10.61 6.35 4.12
C ILE A 1000 10.54 4.87 3.69
N ARG A 1001 10.86 3.96 4.62
CA ARG A 1001 10.77 2.51 4.42
C ARG A 1001 9.79 1.88 5.42
N GLU A 1002 8.62 1.50 4.91
CA GLU A 1002 7.68 0.60 5.58
C GLU A 1002 8.34 -0.77 5.80
N VAL A 1003 8.59 -1.13 7.06
CA VAL A 1003 9.21 -2.42 7.42
C VAL A 1003 8.16 -3.45 7.85
N GLY A 1004 7.03 -2.99 8.41
CA GLY A 1004 5.99 -3.87 8.94
C GLY A 1004 6.41 -4.50 10.26
N ASN A 1005 6.48 -5.83 10.30
CA ASN A 1005 6.89 -6.54 11.52
C ASN A 1005 8.41 -6.73 11.57
N VAL A 1006 8.98 -6.50 12.75
CA VAL A 1006 10.41 -6.58 13.02
C VAL A 1006 10.70 -7.82 13.85
N THR A 1007 11.76 -8.53 13.51
CA THR A 1007 12.27 -9.70 14.25
C THR A 1007 13.66 -9.39 14.78
N ALA A 1008 14.09 -10.06 15.85
CA ALA A 1008 15.34 -9.76 16.57
C ALA A 1008 16.63 -9.75 15.71
N GLY A 1009 16.60 -10.34 14.51
CA GLY A 1009 17.71 -10.34 13.54
C GLY A 1009 17.52 -9.44 12.31
N LYS A 1010 16.56 -8.51 12.31
CA LYS A 1010 16.26 -7.65 11.14
C LYS A 1010 17.24 -6.48 11.04
N GLU A 1011 17.96 -6.41 9.92
CA GLU A 1011 18.80 -5.30 9.49
C GLU A 1011 18.25 -4.73 8.17
N ILE A 1012 18.29 -3.40 7.98
CA ILE A 1012 17.93 -2.75 6.70
C ILE A 1012 18.99 -1.73 6.29
N THR A 1013 19.23 -1.57 4.98
CA THR A 1013 20.21 -0.61 4.46
C THR A 1013 19.57 0.48 3.60
N PHE A 1014 19.89 1.74 3.85
CA PHE A 1014 19.59 2.89 2.97
C PHE A 1014 20.82 3.23 2.12
N GLN A 1015 20.59 3.67 0.89
CA GLN A 1015 21.62 4.32 0.06
C GLN A 1015 21.30 5.82 -0.06
N PHE A 1016 22.30 6.67 -0.18
CA PHE A 1016 22.13 8.08 -0.52
C PHE A 1016 23.26 8.57 -1.45
N GLN A 1017 23.19 9.81 -1.93
CA GLN A 1017 24.26 10.51 -2.63
C GLN A 1017 24.05 12.02 -2.61
N ALA A 1018 25.07 12.80 -2.93
CA ALA A 1018 24.94 14.21 -3.31
C ALA A 1018 24.18 14.40 -4.64
N ARG A 1019 23.69 15.60 -4.89
CA ARG A 1019 23.30 16.06 -6.23
C ARG A 1019 24.51 16.69 -6.93
N GLU A 1020 24.63 16.48 -8.24
CA GLU A 1020 25.76 16.98 -9.07
C GLU A 1020 25.93 18.51 -9.02
N GLN A 1021 24.85 19.25 -8.76
CA GLN A 1021 24.83 20.71 -8.68
C GLN A 1021 25.28 21.25 -7.31
N ASP A 1022 25.16 20.43 -6.25
CA ASP A 1022 25.30 20.85 -4.86
C ASP A 1022 26.66 20.43 -4.25
N THR A 1023 27.49 19.71 -5.03
CA THR A 1023 28.80 19.14 -4.65
C THR A 1023 29.76 20.15 -4.02
N GLN A 1024 29.91 21.33 -4.63
CA GLN A 1024 30.90 22.32 -4.18
C GLN A 1024 30.47 23.00 -2.87
N THR A 1025 29.16 23.19 -2.67
CA THR A 1025 28.57 23.71 -1.43
C THR A 1025 28.70 22.69 -0.29
N LEU A 1026 28.44 21.40 -0.57
CA LEU A 1026 28.66 20.29 0.35
C LEU A 1026 30.10 20.23 0.89
N LEU A 1027 31.09 20.32 0.00
CA LEU A 1027 32.51 20.32 0.39
C LEU A 1027 32.88 21.57 1.20
N SER A 1028 32.27 22.72 0.91
CA SER A 1028 32.49 23.98 1.64
C SER A 1028 31.92 23.94 3.07
N GLY A 1029 30.85 23.19 3.32
CA GLY A 1029 30.25 23.01 4.65
C GLY A 1029 30.97 22.00 5.54
N GLY A 1030 31.78 21.09 4.97
CA GLY A 1030 32.66 20.15 5.68
C GLY A 1030 31.98 19.03 6.49
N CYS A 1031 30.73 19.20 6.93
CA CYS A 1031 29.97 18.24 7.73
C CYS A 1031 28.49 18.21 7.33
N VAL A 1032 27.85 17.05 7.48
CA VAL A 1032 26.40 16.86 7.29
C VAL A 1032 25.78 16.02 8.40
N SER A 1033 24.69 16.50 8.98
CA SER A 1033 23.86 15.75 9.92
C SER A 1033 22.89 14.82 9.20
N ALA A 1034 22.70 13.61 9.71
CA ALA A 1034 21.65 12.69 9.29
C ALA A 1034 20.77 12.33 10.50
N GLN A 1035 19.44 12.39 10.32
CA GLN A 1035 18.48 11.99 11.34
C GLN A 1035 17.69 10.77 10.89
N LEU A 1036 17.60 9.76 11.74
CA LEU A 1036 16.83 8.55 11.52
C LEU A 1036 15.71 8.45 12.56
N GLN A 1037 14.47 8.41 12.07
CA GLN A 1037 13.26 8.29 12.87
C GLN A 1037 12.68 6.88 12.69
N ILE A 1038 12.56 6.13 13.78
CA ILE A 1038 12.03 4.77 13.77
C ILE A 1038 10.74 4.75 14.61
N ARG A 1039 9.59 4.79 13.94
CA ARG A 1039 8.28 4.66 14.58
C ARG A 1039 7.85 3.20 14.55
N TYR A 1040 7.45 2.64 15.68
CA TYR A 1040 7.05 1.23 15.79
C TYR A 1040 6.01 1.02 16.90
N ARG A 1041 5.30 -0.12 16.87
CA ARG A 1041 4.38 -0.53 17.94
C ARG A 1041 4.96 -1.72 18.71
N ARG A 1042 5.08 -1.56 20.03
CA ARG A 1042 5.50 -2.59 20.99
C ARG A 1042 4.42 -3.68 21.10
N MET A 1043 4.80 -4.83 21.67
CA MET A 1043 3.94 -6.01 21.80
C MET A 1043 2.84 -5.85 22.87
N ASP A 1044 3.00 -4.88 23.78
CA ASP A 1044 2.00 -4.41 24.75
C ASP A 1044 0.96 -3.43 24.14
N GLY A 1045 1.13 -3.07 22.87
CA GLY A 1045 0.27 -2.12 22.15
C GLY A 1045 0.73 -0.66 22.19
N GLN A 1046 1.78 -0.30 22.94
CA GLN A 1046 2.28 1.08 22.97
C GLN A 1046 2.94 1.48 21.65
N THR A 1047 2.78 2.74 21.24
CA THR A 1047 3.39 3.28 20.01
C THR A 1047 4.60 4.13 20.36
N MET A 1048 5.77 3.73 19.89
CA MET A 1048 7.06 4.38 20.16
C MET A 1048 7.57 5.12 18.91
N LEU A 1049 8.37 6.15 19.15
CA LEU A 1049 9.22 6.80 18.15
C LEU A 1049 10.63 6.95 18.73
N ARG A 1050 11.63 6.34 18.08
CA ARG A 1050 13.04 6.58 18.40
C ARG A 1050 13.65 7.53 17.37
N VAL A 1051 14.43 8.51 17.82
CA VAL A 1051 15.14 9.48 17.00
C VAL A 1051 16.64 9.31 17.22
N LEU A 1052 17.40 9.19 16.13
CA LEU A 1052 18.86 9.10 16.14
C LEU A 1052 19.40 10.21 15.25
N SER A 1053 20.14 11.17 15.80
CA SER A 1053 20.81 12.23 15.03
C SER A 1053 22.33 12.03 15.07
N VAL A 1054 22.98 12.04 13.91
CA VAL A 1054 24.41 11.72 13.76
C VAL A 1054 25.08 12.63 12.70
N ASP A 1055 26.14 13.33 13.10
CA ASP A 1055 26.97 14.16 12.23
C ASP A 1055 28.07 13.35 11.49
N ARG A 1056 28.35 13.68 10.23
CA ARG A 1056 29.39 13.04 9.40
C ARG A 1056 30.16 14.04 8.54
N ARG A 1057 31.49 13.92 8.53
CA ARG A 1057 32.38 14.74 7.68
C ARG A 1057 32.18 14.45 6.19
N VAL A 1058 32.31 15.45 5.34
CA VAL A 1058 32.19 15.35 3.88
C VAL A 1058 33.59 15.25 3.26
N THR A 1059 33.78 14.45 2.21
CA THR A 1059 35.06 14.40 1.46
C THR A 1059 34.87 14.04 -0.02
N GLU A 1060 35.78 14.51 -0.87
CA GLU A 1060 35.95 14.05 -2.26
C GLU A 1060 37.14 13.09 -2.44
N ASP A 1061 37.93 12.85 -1.39
CA ASP A 1061 39.10 11.96 -1.43
C ASP A 1061 38.67 10.48 -1.47
N SER A 1062 38.78 9.89 -2.65
CA SER A 1062 38.54 8.47 -2.91
C SER A 1062 39.41 7.54 -2.05
N SER A 1063 40.62 7.93 -1.67
CA SER A 1063 41.56 7.13 -0.87
C SER A 1063 41.20 7.12 0.63
N LEU A 1064 40.79 8.26 1.19
CA LEU A 1064 40.25 8.34 2.56
C LEU A 1064 38.94 7.56 2.70
N VAL A 1065 38.10 7.55 1.67
CA VAL A 1065 36.92 6.69 1.63
C VAL A 1065 37.33 5.21 1.58
N LEU A 1066 38.12 4.79 0.58
CA LEU A 1066 38.48 3.37 0.38
C LEU A 1066 39.20 2.73 1.59
N SER A 1067 39.88 3.53 2.41
CA SER A 1067 40.56 3.07 3.63
C SER A 1067 39.66 3.08 4.89
N SER A 1068 38.47 3.70 4.85
CA SER A 1068 37.49 3.74 5.95
C SER A 1068 36.18 2.97 5.65
N LEU A 1069 36.13 2.18 4.56
CA LEU A 1069 34.94 1.41 4.17
C LEU A 1069 34.70 0.16 5.03
N ASN A 1070 33.52 0.08 5.65
CA ASN A 1070 33.02 -1.15 6.27
C ASN A 1070 32.40 -2.07 5.20
N LEU A 1071 33.21 -3.02 4.71
CA LEU A 1071 32.81 -3.94 3.65
C LEU A 1071 31.57 -4.77 4.00
N SER A 1072 31.36 -5.14 5.28
CA SER A 1072 30.19 -5.94 5.68
C SER A 1072 28.85 -5.22 5.42
N ILE A 1073 28.86 -3.88 5.49
CA ILE A 1073 27.67 -3.05 5.25
C ILE A 1073 27.41 -2.91 3.74
N LEU A 1074 28.45 -2.70 2.94
CA LEU A 1074 28.33 -2.65 1.46
C LEU A 1074 27.90 -4.00 0.88
N GLN A 1075 28.46 -5.10 1.39
CA GLN A 1075 28.06 -6.47 1.05
C GLN A 1075 26.57 -6.70 1.31
N LEU A 1076 26.09 -6.34 2.51
CA LEU A 1076 24.67 -6.47 2.87
C LEU A 1076 23.78 -5.58 1.99
N ASN A 1077 24.14 -4.32 1.76
CA ASN A 1077 23.34 -3.43 0.92
C ASN A 1077 23.24 -3.95 -0.51
N SER A 1078 24.37 -4.33 -1.12
CA SER A 1078 24.39 -4.85 -2.48
C SER A 1078 23.54 -6.12 -2.61
N SER A 1079 23.61 -7.05 -1.65
CA SER A 1079 22.74 -8.24 -1.63
C SER A 1079 21.26 -7.89 -1.43
N GLN A 1080 20.91 -7.01 -0.48
CA GLN A 1080 19.53 -6.60 -0.25
C GLN A 1080 18.94 -5.87 -1.48
N SER A 1081 19.70 -4.94 -2.07
CA SER A 1081 19.29 -4.10 -3.20
C SER A 1081 19.18 -4.88 -4.51
N SER A 1082 20.19 -5.68 -4.87
CA SER A 1082 20.13 -6.53 -6.08
C SER A 1082 19.03 -7.59 -5.98
N ALA A 1083 18.82 -8.21 -4.82
CA ALA A 1083 17.71 -9.15 -4.64
C ALA A 1083 16.33 -8.45 -4.74
N ALA A 1084 16.18 -7.26 -4.16
CA ALA A 1084 14.96 -6.46 -4.29
C ALA A 1084 14.69 -5.98 -5.73
N LEU A 1085 15.71 -5.85 -6.58
CA LEU A 1085 15.56 -5.60 -8.02
C LEU A 1085 15.12 -6.87 -8.76
N ALA A 1086 15.78 -8.02 -8.49
CA ALA A 1086 15.47 -9.31 -9.12
C ALA A 1086 14.04 -9.81 -8.80
N ILE A 1087 13.57 -9.67 -7.56
CA ILE A 1087 12.17 -10.01 -7.16
C ILE A 1087 11.12 -9.21 -7.95
N ARG A 1088 11.49 -8.02 -8.45
CA ARG A 1088 10.62 -7.17 -9.28
C ARG A 1088 10.80 -7.41 -10.79
N GLY A 1089 11.49 -8.49 -11.18
CA GLY A 1089 11.82 -8.79 -12.58
C GLY A 1089 12.90 -7.89 -13.19
N ARG A 1090 13.56 -7.02 -12.41
CA ARG A 1090 14.53 -6.02 -12.90
C ARG A 1090 15.96 -6.58 -12.95
N TYR A 1091 16.13 -7.73 -13.59
CA TYR A 1091 17.38 -8.50 -13.54
C TYR A 1091 18.61 -7.74 -14.05
N ARG A 1092 18.47 -6.93 -15.11
CA ARG A 1092 19.57 -6.12 -15.65
C ARG A 1092 20.01 -5.00 -14.70
N ASP A 1093 19.07 -4.40 -13.97
CA ASP A 1093 19.39 -3.42 -12.93
C ASP A 1093 20.03 -4.10 -11.71
N ALA A 1094 19.54 -5.27 -11.32
CA ALA A 1094 20.10 -6.07 -10.21
C ALA A 1094 21.57 -6.43 -10.44
N LEU A 1095 21.90 -6.84 -11.68
CA LEU A 1095 23.26 -7.11 -12.14
C LEU A 1095 24.14 -5.86 -12.06
N ASN A 1096 23.66 -4.71 -12.56
CA ASN A 1096 24.43 -3.46 -12.57
C ASN A 1096 24.70 -2.91 -11.16
N GLU A 1097 23.72 -2.96 -10.26
CA GLU A 1097 23.90 -2.59 -8.84
C GLU A 1097 24.93 -3.50 -8.15
N GLY A 1098 24.85 -4.82 -8.37
CA GLY A 1098 25.80 -5.77 -7.82
C GLY A 1098 27.22 -5.57 -8.36
N GLU A 1099 27.38 -5.38 -9.68
CA GLU A 1099 28.67 -5.16 -10.31
C GLU A 1099 29.37 -3.86 -9.90
N THR A 1100 28.63 -2.75 -9.78
CA THR A 1100 29.21 -1.46 -9.38
C THR A 1100 29.66 -1.49 -7.92
N GLN A 1101 28.86 -2.08 -7.03
CA GLN A 1101 29.25 -2.29 -5.64
C GLN A 1101 30.40 -3.31 -5.49
N ARG A 1102 30.44 -4.38 -6.30
CA ARG A 1102 31.58 -5.31 -6.35
C ARG A 1102 32.88 -4.59 -6.71
N LYS A 1103 32.88 -3.77 -7.76
CA LYS A 1103 34.05 -2.98 -8.19
C LYS A 1103 34.54 -1.99 -7.12
N LEU A 1104 33.63 -1.42 -6.33
CA LEU A 1104 33.98 -0.59 -5.17
C LEU A 1104 34.68 -1.41 -4.08
N MET A 1105 34.10 -2.55 -3.69
CA MET A 1105 34.69 -3.44 -2.67
C MET A 1105 36.04 -4.01 -3.10
N GLU A 1106 36.22 -4.32 -4.39
CA GLU A 1106 37.51 -4.76 -4.95
C GLU A 1106 38.58 -3.66 -4.89
N LYS A 1107 38.25 -2.38 -5.16
CA LYS A 1107 39.18 -1.26 -4.92
C LYS A 1107 39.51 -1.10 -3.41
N ALA A 1108 38.56 -1.34 -2.52
CA ALA A 1108 38.75 -1.19 -1.07
C ALA A 1108 39.64 -2.30 -0.46
N LEU A 1109 39.50 -3.54 -0.94
CA LEU A 1109 40.33 -4.68 -0.49
C LEU A 1109 41.83 -4.54 -0.80
N ASN A 1110 42.21 -3.64 -1.72
CA ASN A 1110 43.61 -3.27 -1.96
C ASN A 1110 44.20 -2.39 -0.85
N HIS A 1111 43.36 -1.60 -0.17
CA HIS A 1111 43.74 -0.78 0.97
C HIS A 1111 43.70 -1.58 2.30
N THR A 1112 42.89 -2.64 2.33
CA THR A 1112 42.67 -3.50 3.50
C THR A 1112 43.79 -4.52 3.70
N ARG A 1113 44.40 -4.55 4.90
CA ARG A 1113 45.47 -5.51 5.26
C ARG A 1113 44.95 -6.84 5.83
N GLY A 1114 43.68 -6.93 6.23
CA GLY A 1114 43.08 -8.14 6.80
C GLY A 1114 42.95 -9.30 5.80
N SER A 1115 43.24 -10.52 6.27
CA SER A 1115 43.00 -11.77 5.54
C SER A 1115 41.55 -12.25 5.65
N GLU A 1116 40.89 -12.00 6.78
CA GLU A 1116 39.51 -12.41 7.04
C GLU A 1116 38.53 -11.72 6.09
N GLU A 1117 38.63 -10.40 5.92
CA GLU A 1117 37.75 -9.63 5.01
C GLU A 1117 37.85 -10.09 3.55
N LYS A 1118 39.04 -10.52 3.11
CA LYS A 1118 39.26 -11.10 1.78
C LYS A 1118 38.53 -12.44 1.63
N GLN A 1119 38.48 -13.24 2.69
CA GLN A 1119 37.71 -14.49 2.73
C GLN A 1119 36.19 -14.24 2.83
N GLN A 1120 35.75 -13.28 3.66
CA GLN A 1120 34.34 -12.88 3.75
C GLN A 1120 33.83 -12.34 2.40
N HIS A 1121 34.60 -11.49 1.71
CA HIS A 1121 34.23 -11.00 0.38
C HIS A 1121 34.15 -12.13 -0.65
N LYS A 1122 35.08 -13.10 -0.64
CA LYS A 1122 35.02 -14.29 -1.51
C LYS A 1122 33.73 -15.11 -1.29
N GLN A 1123 33.29 -15.24 -0.04
CA GLN A 1123 32.04 -15.91 0.35
C GLN A 1123 30.79 -15.09 -0.05
N TRP A 1124 30.88 -13.77 -0.01
CA TRP A 1124 29.85 -12.86 -0.51
C TRP A 1124 29.70 -12.95 -2.05
N VAL A 1125 30.82 -13.00 -2.80
CA VAL A 1125 30.78 -13.19 -4.27
C VAL A 1125 30.07 -14.50 -4.64
N GLN A 1126 30.34 -15.59 -3.92
CA GLN A 1126 29.61 -16.86 -4.09
C GLN A 1126 28.11 -16.76 -3.77
N THR A 1127 27.70 -15.83 -2.89
CA THR A 1127 26.28 -15.57 -2.57
C THR A 1127 25.60 -14.69 -3.62
N MET A 1128 26.36 -13.92 -4.41
CA MET A 1128 25.85 -13.06 -5.49
C MET A 1128 25.94 -13.68 -6.89
N ASP A 1129 26.72 -14.74 -7.09
CA ASP A 1129 26.80 -15.51 -8.34
C ASP A 1129 25.44 -15.89 -8.98
N PRO A 1130 24.40 -16.27 -8.19
CA PRO A 1130 23.04 -16.45 -8.70
C PRO A 1130 22.42 -15.24 -9.43
N ILE A 1131 22.88 -14.02 -9.15
CA ILE A 1131 22.47 -12.80 -9.85
C ILE A 1131 23.45 -12.47 -11.00
N TYR A 1132 24.75 -12.72 -10.81
CA TYR A 1132 25.77 -12.41 -11.82
C TYR A 1132 25.74 -13.34 -13.03
N ASN A 1133 25.84 -14.64 -12.81
CA ASN A 1133 26.06 -15.63 -13.86
C ASN A 1133 24.83 -16.51 -14.08
N ASN A 1134 24.15 -16.88 -12.99
CA ASN A 1134 23.20 -18.00 -12.98
C ASN A 1134 21.71 -17.60 -12.92
N ILE A 1135 21.37 -16.31 -13.10
CA ILE A 1135 19.98 -15.80 -12.95
C ILE A 1135 18.95 -16.48 -13.88
N HIS A 1136 19.41 -17.02 -15.01
CA HIS A 1136 18.59 -17.79 -15.94
C HIS A 1136 18.08 -19.12 -15.34
N ASN A 1137 18.79 -19.71 -14.37
CA ASN A 1137 18.37 -20.93 -13.66
C ASN A 1137 17.35 -20.64 -12.55
N PHE A 1138 17.20 -19.37 -12.16
CA PHE A 1138 16.27 -18.91 -11.12
C PHE A 1138 15.03 -18.21 -11.70
N THR A 1139 14.90 -18.17 -13.04
CA THR A 1139 13.77 -17.60 -13.76
C THR A 1139 13.10 -18.63 -14.66
N ARG A 1140 11.77 -18.53 -14.82
CA ARG A 1140 11.02 -19.42 -15.72
C ARG A 1140 11.39 -19.11 -17.17
N ILE A 1141 11.52 -20.14 -17.99
CA ILE A 1141 11.75 -20.01 -19.43
C ILE A 1141 10.40 -19.78 -20.09
N ASN A 1142 10.23 -18.64 -20.74
CA ASN A 1142 9.18 -18.46 -21.75
C ASN A 1142 9.83 -18.07 -23.07
N SER A 1143 9.45 -18.77 -24.13
CA SER A 1143 9.77 -18.42 -25.51
C SER A 1143 8.78 -17.34 -26.00
N VAL A 1144 9.24 -16.45 -26.88
CA VAL A 1144 8.40 -15.47 -27.62
C VAL A 1144 7.66 -14.43 -26.75
N SER A 1145 8.39 -13.51 -26.11
CA SER A 1145 7.89 -12.16 -25.80
C SER A 1145 9.02 -11.12 -25.72
N ILE A 1146 8.75 -9.88 -26.12
CA ILE A 1146 9.68 -8.74 -26.07
C ILE A 1146 9.41 -7.91 -24.82
N THR A 1147 9.48 -8.56 -23.65
CA THR A 1147 9.24 -7.95 -22.33
C THR A 1147 10.21 -8.53 -21.30
N ASP A 1148 11.08 -7.71 -20.70
CA ASP A 1148 12.20 -8.14 -19.85
C ASP A 1148 11.82 -8.90 -18.55
N THR A 1149 10.55 -8.93 -18.18
CA THR A 1149 10.05 -9.51 -16.93
C THR A 1149 9.75 -11.01 -17.02
N LYS A 1150 10.76 -11.85 -16.79
CA LYS A 1150 10.56 -13.28 -16.47
C LYS A 1150 10.06 -13.47 -15.03
N SER A 1151 9.15 -14.40 -14.80
CA SER A 1151 8.75 -14.87 -13.47
C SER A 1151 9.86 -15.72 -12.81
N LEU A 1152 9.83 -15.86 -11.48
CA LEU A 1152 10.82 -16.63 -10.71
C LEU A 1152 10.46 -18.11 -10.63
N THR A 1153 11.47 -18.97 -10.55
CA THR A 1153 11.31 -20.34 -10.02
C THR A 1153 11.22 -20.28 -8.49
N ASP A 1154 10.67 -21.31 -7.86
CA ASP A 1154 10.52 -21.34 -6.40
C ASP A 1154 11.87 -21.29 -5.67
N THR A 1155 12.88 -21.99 -6.18
CA THR A 1155 14.27 -21.89 -5.69
C THR A 1155 14.82 -20.46 -5.82
N GLY A 1156 14.49 -19.77 -6.93
CA GLY A 1156 14.82 -18.37 -7.13
C GLY A 1156 14.12 -17.44 -6.14
N ALA A 1157 12.84 -17.70 -5.85
CA ALA A 1157 12.08 -16.94 -4.87
C ALA A 1157 12.63 -17.11 -3.44
N VAL A 1158 12.85 -18.34 -2.97
CA VAL A 1158 13.46 -18.59 -1.64
C VAL A 1158 14.80 -17.89 -1.52
N LEU A 1159 15.68 -18.06 -2.50
CA LEU A 1159 17.00 -17.45 -2.51
C LEU A 1159 16.93 -15.92 -2.45
N LEU A 1160 16.16 -15.29 -3.32
CA LEU A 1160 16.10 -13.83 -3.41
C LEU A 1160 15.35 -13.21 -2.22
N TYR A 1161 14.27 -13.82 -1.72
CA TYR A 1161 13.61 -13.34 -0.50
C TYR A 1161 14.53 -13.48 0.73
N ALA A 1162 15.35 -14.52 0.80
CA ALA A 1162 16.37 -14.67 1.84
C ALA A 1162 17.50 -13.65 1.71
N MET A 1163 18.01 -13.37 0.50
CA MET A 1163 19.01 -12.30 0.27
C MET A 1163 18.46 -10.91 0.60
N LYS A 1164 17.22 -10.61 0.20
CA LYS A 1164 16.53 -9.34 0.47
C LYS A 1164 16.31 -9.11 1.97
N ASN A 1165 15.95 -10.15 2.72
CA ASN A 1165 15.61 -10.07 4.15
C ASN A 1165 16.74 -10.55 5.07
N GLY A 1166 17.93 -10.78 4.52
CA GLY A 1166 19.13 -11.19 5.24
C GLY A 1166 19.76 -10.08 6.08
N ASN A 1167 20.80 -10.46 6.81
CA ASN A 1167 21.61 -9.62 7.71
C ASN A 1167 23.10 -9.98 7.56
N ARG A 1168 24.02 -9.22 8.18
CA ARG A 1168 25.47 -9.48 8.06
C ARG A 1168 25.89 -10.90 8.46
N LYS A 1169 25.26 -11.46 9.50
CA LYS A 1169 25.54 -12.85 9.95
C LYS A 1169 25.22 -13.87 8.85
N SER A 1170 24.14 -13.68 8.10
CA SER A 1170 23.73 -14.59 7.01
C SER A 1170 24.68 -14.63 5.81
N ILE A 1171 25.57 -13.64 5.66
CA ILE A 1171 26.60 -13.59 4.61
C ILE A 1171 27.81 -14.44 5.03
N SER A 1172 28.24 -14.30 6.29
CA SER A 1172 29.35 -15.05 6.90
C SER A 1172 29.02 -16.52 7.18
N SER A 1173 27.76 -16.86 7.49
CA SER A 1173 27.40 -18.17 8.05
C SER A 1173 27.40 -19.35 7.07
N LYS A 1174 27.72 -19.19 5.78
CA LYS A 1174 27.85 -20.30 4.81
C LYS A 1174 29.17 -21.11 4.95
N GLY A 1175 29.69 -21.20 6.18
CA GLY A 1175 30.92 -21.90 6.53
C GLY A 1175 30.67 -23.08 7.47
N GLY A 1176 29.95 -24.11 6.99
CA GLY A 1176 29.85 -25.41 7.66
C GLY A 1176 29.35 -25.41 9.11
N THR A 1177 28.04 -25.18 9.31
CA THR A 1177 27.40 -25.46 10.61
C THR A 1177 27.47 -26.95 10.93
N LYS A 1178 28.45 -27.35 11.76
CA LYS A 1178 28.31 -28.56 12.58
C LYS A 1178 27.07 -28.38 13.47
N PRO A 1179 26.23 -29.41 13.66
CA PRO A 1179 25.19 -29.35 14.68
C PRO A 1179 25.85 -29.22 16.06
N CYS A 1180 25.19 -28.50 16.97
CA CYS A 1180 25.46 -28.69 18.39
C CYS A 1180 24.97 -30.09 18.79
N GLN A 1181 25.70 -30.75 19.68
CA GLN A 1181 25.27 -31.96 20.35
C GLN A 1181 24.39 -31.61 21.56
#